data_AF-A0A0T5X7L9-F1
#
_entry.id   AF-A0A0T5X7L9-F1
#
_cell.length_a   1.000
_cell.length_b   1.000
_cell.length_c   1.000
_cell.angle_alpha   90.00
_cell.angle_beta   90.00
_cell.angle_gamma   90.00
#
_symmetry.space_group_name_H-M   'P 1'
#
loop_
_entity.id
_entity.type
_entity.pdbx_description
1 polymer ?
#
loop_
_entity_poly.entity_id
_entity_poly.type
_entity_poly.pdbx_seq_one_letter_code
_entity_poly.pdbx_strand_id
1 'polypeptide(L)'
;MKISTILDNIDLGSIALPEFQRGYVWNRNQVRKFMQSLYRRYPVGSLLVWLTPADTAAYRGSDGLSPGIVKLLLDGQQRVTTLYGIIRGKPPAFFEGNAQVFLDLYFNLEEEIFEFYMPIKMQGNPLWVNVTEIMQKGIISFLERISGASDLLDDKMKTYIGRLNAVENIKEIDLHVEEVTGEDKTIEIVVDIFNMVNSGGTKLSKGDLALAKICTLWPEARKTMRDYLAQWNKAGFNFSLEWLLRNANAILTGEAFFDALENVSAADFQKGLAEARNNSNYLLNMISGRLGLDHDRVLGGRYAFPVMARYLSLHGGKISDARERDRLLYWYVHSFLWGRFAGATESTLSKDLKVLEPIDGALDRLIEQLRLSRGDLTVRPENFAGWSLGARFYPMVYLLTRVYNALDWGSGVPLSANLLGKLNALQIHHIFPKSLLYDYGYSKAEVNAIANYCFLTQDTNLKISNTKPEIYLPEVEKRFPGALASQWVPADPQLWKMENYTAFLAERRKLLAEAANRFLDELLTGSAAIPAMIDYSQALAVSERTQLISGDTQELIDWIKENHLPDPEIYYEIADAHGEVLTIADLAWPDGVQKGYSEPVALLLEEDKKQADILSQAGYHVYLSIKSLKKYLNQIIGT
;
A
#
# COMPACT_ATOMS: atom_id res chain seq x y z
N MET A 1 -12.25 29.98 -21.31
CA MET A 1 -13.45 29.15 -21.09
C MET A 1 -13.76 29.18 -19.61
N LYS A 2 -14.99 29.53 -19.23
CA LYS A 2 -15.39 29.62 -17.83
C LYS A 2 -15.34 28.26 -17.15
N ILE A 3 -14.98 28.24 -15.86
CA ILE A 3 -14.99 27.02 -15.04
C ILE A 3 -16.37 26.36 -15.07
N SER A 4 -17.46 27.10 -14.87
CA SER A 4 -18.84 26.57 -14.93
C SER A 4 -19.10 25.83 -16.25
N THR A 5 -18.75 26.44 -17.38
CA THR A 5 -18.87 25.83 -18.71
C THR A 5 -18.02 24.57 -18.88
N ILE A 6 -16.81 24.53 -18.32
CA ILE A 6 -15.97 23.30 -18.34
C ILE A 6 -16.68 22.17 -17.59
N LEU A 7 -17.27 22.45 -16.42
CA LEU A 7 -17.96 21.45 -15.63
C LEU A 7 -19.26 20.98 -16.29
N ASP A 8 -20.02 21.90 -16.90
CA ASP A 8 -21.22 21.55 -17.67
C ASP A 8 -20.85 20.63 -18.86
N ASN A 9 -19.74 20.92 -19.55
CA ASN A 9 -19.26 20.07 -20.64
C ASN A 9 -18.82 18.67 -20.16
N ILE A 10 -18.35 18.53 -18.91
CA ILE A 10 -18.09 17.21 -18.32
C ILE A 10 -19.40 16.48 -18.07
N ASP A 11 -20.40 17.15 -17.48
CA ASP A 11 -21.71 16.55 -17.21
C ASP A 11 -22.42 16.09 -18.50
N LEU A 12 -22.20 16.81 -19.61
CA LEU A 12 -22.73 16.47 -20.92
C LEU A 12 -21.88 15.43 -21.69
N GLY A 13 -20.73 15.02 -21.16
CA GLY A 13 -19.81 14.12 -21.87
C GLY A 13 -19.13 14.74 -23.10
N SER A 14 -19.08 16.07 -23.19
CA SER A 14 -18.36 16.83 -24.22
C SER A 14 -16.88 17.04 -23.85
N ILE A 15 -16.55 17.03 -22.56
CA ILE A 15 -15.18 16.92 -22.04
C ILE A 15 -15.06 15.61 -21.26
N ALA A 16 -14.06 14.80 -21.58
CA ALA A 16 -13.82 13.53 -20.90
C ALA A 16 -12.33 13.34 -20.56
N LEU A 17 -12.05 12.39 -19.67
CA LEU A 17 -10.69 12.05 -19.28
C LEU A 17 -10.17 10.88 -20.14
N PRO A 18 -9.00 10.99 -20.80
CA PRO A 18 -8.42 9.86 -21.52
C PRO A 18 -8.06 8.70 -20.58
N GLU A 19 -8.25 7.46 -21.04
CA GLU A 19 -8.03 6.25 -20.21
C GLU A 19 -6.56 6.10 -19.76
N PHE A 20 -5.61 6.56 -20.57
CA PHE A 20 -4.17 6.46 -20.31
C PHE A 20 -3.66 7.36 -19.17
N GLN A 21 -4.39 8.41 -18.78
CA GLN A 21 -3.96 9.28 -17.68
C GLN A 21 -3.97 8.52 -16.36
N ARG A 22 -3.21 8.89 -15.33
CA ARG A 22 -3.29 8.21 -14.02
C ARG A 22 -4.58 8.55 -13.24
N GLY A 23 -4.76 7.93 -12.07
CA GLY A 23 -5.79 8.33 -11.10
C GLY A 23 -5.55 9.74 -10.53
N TYR A 24 -6.46 10.20 -9.68
CA TYR A 24 -6.32 11.45 -8.94
C TYR A 24 -5.27 11.29 -7.84
N VAL A 25 -4.33 12.24 -7.75
CA VAL A 25 -3.17 12.18 -6.84
C VAL A 25 -2.99 13.44 -5.99
N TRP A 26 -3.84 14.45 -6.17
CA TRP A 26 -3.77 15.65 -5.36
C TRP A 26 -4.21 15.39 -3.91
N ASN A 27 -3.56 16.04 -2.95
CA ASN A 27 -3.99 16.03 -1.56
C ASN A 27 -4.81 17.28 -1.20
N ARG A 28 -5.38 17.27 0.00
CA ARG A 28 -6.15 18.39 0.54
C ARG A 28 -5.34 19.70 0.59
N ASN A 29 -4.05 19.70 0.95
CA ASN A 29 -3.26 20.94 0.93
C ASN A 29 -3.06 21.52 -0.49
N GLN A 30 -2.90 20.68 -1.52
CA GLN A 30 -2.87 21.12 -2.92
C GLN A 30 -4.22 21.70 -3.34
N VAL A 31 -5.32 21.02 -2.99
CA VAL A 31 -6.69 21.53 -3.22
C VAL A 31 -6.88 22.89 -2.55
N ARG A 32 -6.50 23.02 -1.28
CA ARG A 32 -6.56 24.26 -0.49
C ARG A 32 -5.76 25.39 -1.13
N LYS A 33 -4.49 25.15 -1.49
CA LYS A 33 -3.63 26.14 -2.15
C LYS A 33 -4.18 26.54 -3.52
N PHE A 34 -4.72 25.59 -4.28
CA PHE A 34 -5.33 25.86 -5.57
C PHE A 34 -6.58 26.75 -5.45
N MET A 35 -7.48 26.44 -4.51
CA MET A 35 -8.65 27.28 -4.23
C MET A 35 -8.25 28.68 -3.72
N GLN A 36 -7.21 28.77 -2.90
CA GLN A 36 -6.64 30.05 -2.47
C GLN A 36 -6.12 30.87 -3.66
N SER A 37 -5.40 30.26 -4.60
CA SER A 37 -4.91 30.92 -5.81
C SER A 37 -6.06 31.44 -6.67
N LEU A 38 -7.13 30.65 -6.87
CA LEU A 38 -8.32 31.08 -7.61
C LEU A 38 -9.01 32.27 -6.95
N TYR A 39 -9.21 32.21 -5.62
CA TYR A 39 -9.78 33.30 -4.85
C TYR A 39 -8.96 34.60 -4.96
N ARG A 40 -7.62 34.49 -4.89
CA ARG A 40 -6.68 35.61 -5.03
C ARG A 40 -6.45 36.06 -6.48
N ARG A 41 -7.08 35.42 -7.47
CA ARG A 41 -6.88 35.65 -8.91
C ARG A 41 -5.42 35.48 -9.36
N TYR A 42 -4.69 34.57 -8.72
CA TYR A 42 -3.36 34.18 -9.15
C TYR A 42 -3.43 33.23 -10.35
N PRO A 43 -2.42 33.22 -11.24
CA PRO A 43 -2.36 32.28 -12.35
C PRO A 43 -2.38 30.83 -11.85
N VAL A 44 -3.23 30.00 -12.46
CA VAL A 44 -3.38 28.57 -12.14
C VAL A 44 -3.05 27.65 -13.31
N GLY A 45 -2.39 28.19 -14.34
CA GLY A 45 -2.03 27.49 -15.59
C GLY A 45 -3.19 27.38 -16.58
N SER A 46 -2.88 26.94 -17.81
CA SER A 46 -3.85 26.61 -18.86
C SER A 46 -4.30 25.16 -18.76
N LEU A 47 -5.35 24.80 -19.49
CA LEU A 47 -5.72 23.40 -19.77
C LEU A 47 -5.27 23.05 -21.18
N LEU A 48 -4.97 21.77 -21.39
CA LEU A 48 -4.72 21.22 -22.72
C LEU A 48 -5.77 20.16 -23.01
N VAL A 49 -6.44 20.26 -24.16
CA VAL A 49 -7.46 19.29 -24.57
C VAL A 49 -7.18 18.78 -25.98
N TRP A 50 -7.53 17.53 -26.27
CA TRP A 50 -7.46 16.94 -27.60
C TRP A 50 -8.86 16.76 -28.17
N LEU A 51 -9.11 17.32 -29.36
CA LEU A 51 -10.38 17.16 -30.06
C LEU A 51 -10.33 15.90 -30.92
N THR A 52 -11.24 14.97 -30.66
CA THR A 52 -11.33 13.71 -31.40
C THR A 52 -12.79 13.30 -31.61
N PRO A 53 -13.12 12.53 -32.67
CA PRO A 53 -14.42 11.91 -32.82
C PRO A 53 -14.77 11.00 -31.63
N ALA A 54 -16.00 11.08 -31.13
CA ALA A 54 -16.48 10.36 -29.95
C ALA A 54 -16.43 8.83 -30.09
N ASP A 55 -16.59 8.32 -31.32
CA ASP A 55 -16.55 6.90 -31.68
C ASP A 55 -15.15 6.29 -31.60
N THR A 56 -14.11 7.11 -31.71
CA THR A 56 -12.70 6.70 -31.63
C THR A 56 -12.04 7.07 -30.29
N ALA A 57 -12.76 7.77 -29.42
CA ALA A 57 -12.25 8.27 -28.16
C ALA A 57 -12.19 7.15 -27.10
N ALA A 58 -10.98 6.79 -26.66
CA ALA A 58 -10.78 5.99 -25.46
C ALA A 58 -10.80 6.89 -24.22
N TYR A 59 -11.84 6.75 -23.39
CA TYR A 59 -12.06 7.60 -22.21
C TYR A 59 -12.42 6.79 -20.96
N ARG A 60 -12.24 7.43 -19.82
CA ARG A 60 -12.55 6.88 -18.50
C ARG A 60 -13.98 7.25 -18.06
N GLY A 61 -14.62 6.34 -17.34
CA GLY A 61 -15.94 6.54 -16.73
C GLY A 61 -17.05 5.78 -17.45
N SER A 62 -18.24 5.73 -16.84
CA SER A 62 -19.42 5.04 -17.38
C SER A 62 -20.39 5.97 -18.11
N ASP A 63 -20.20 7.28 -18.00
CA ASP A 63 -21.09 8.26 -18.61
C ASP A 63 -20.79 8.34 -20.11
N GLY A 64 -21.81 8.19 -20.94
CA GLY A 64 -21.64 8.18 -22.39
C GLY A 64 -21.13 9.53 -22.92
N LEU A 65 -20.29 9.47 -23.95
CA LEU A 65 -19.83 10.66 -24.67
C LEU A 65 -20.95 11.30 -25.48
N SER A 66 -20.89 12.63 -25.59
CA SER A 66 -21.71 13.36 -26.57
C SER A 66 -21.34 12.93 -27.99
N PRO A 67 -22.33 12.73 -28.90
CA PRO A 67 -22.06 12.43 -30.30
C PRO A 67 -21.26 13.55 -31.00
N GLY A 68 -20.42 13.19 -31.97
CA GLY A 68 -19.64 14.14 -32.75
C GLY A 68 -18.20 14.27 -32.25
N ILE A 69 -17.75 15.49 -31.99
CA ILE A 69 -16.38 15.78 -31.51
C ILE A 69 -16.41 15.96 -29.99
N VAL A 70 -15.51 15.26 -29.29
CA VAL A 70 -15.29 15.37 -27.85
C VAL A 70 -13.92 15.94 -27.55
N LYS A 71 -13.78 16.54 -26.37
CA LYS A 71 -12.54 17.13 -25.86
C LYS A 71 -11.95 16.23 -24.77
N LEU A 72 -10.86 15.53 -25.07
CA LEU A 72 -10.13 14.73 -24.10
C LEU A 72 -9.15 15.61 -23.32
N LEU A 73 -9.30 15.68 -21.99
CA LEU A 73 -8.48 16.52 -21.12
C LEU A 73 -7.06 15.94 -20.97
N LEU A 74 -6.07 16.54 -21.63
CA LEU A 74 -4.67 16.12 -21.60
C LEU A 74 -3.90 16.73 -20.42
N ASP A 75 -4.09 18.01 -20.12
CA ASP A 75 -3.47 18.62 -18.95
C ASP A 75 -4.51 19.36 -18.10
N GLY A 76 -4.28 19.35 -16.78
CA GLY A 76 -5.17 19.96 -15.80
C GLY A 76 -6.22 19.02 -15.23
N GLN A 77 -6.10 17.70 -15.43
CA GLN A 77 -6.94 16.67 -14.79
C GLN A 77 -7.19 16.97 -13.31
N GLN A 78 -6.12 17.15 -12.54
CA GLN A 78 -6.21 17.30 -11.09
C GLN A 78 -6.94 18.60 -10.70
N ARG A 79 -6.72 19.69 -11.45
CA ARG A 79 -7.39 20.99 -11.27
C ARG A 79 -8.89 20.90 -11.56
N VAL A 80 -9.24 20.37 -12.74
CA VAL A 80 -10.63 20.26 -13.18
C VAL A 80 -11.42 19.29 -12.30
N THR A 81 -10.82 18.16 -11.92
CA THR A 81 -11.45 17.19 -10.99
C THR A 81 -11.72 17.81 -9.63
N THR A 82 -10.78 18.60 -9.11
CA THR A 82 -10.95 19.34 -7.84
C THR A 82 -12.10 20.34 -7.92
N LEU A 83 -12.16 21.14 -8.99
CA LEU A 83 -13.24 22.09 -9.23
C LEU A 83 -14.59 21.38 -9.33
N TYR A 84 -14.65 20.29 -10.10
CA TYR A 84 -15.85 19.48 -10.23
C TYR A 84 -16.33 18.98 -8.87
N GLY A 85 -15.43 18.35 -8.11
CA GLY A 85 -15.70 17.84 -6.78
C GLY A 85 -16.27 18.86 -5.80
N ILE A 86 -15.65 20.05 -5.75
CA ILE A 86 -16.08 21.14 -4.85
C ILE A 86 -17.39 21.76 -5.30
N ILE A 87 -17.53 22.09 -6.59
CA ILE A 87 -18.67 22.85 -7.13
C ILE A 87 -19.90 21.97 -7.27
N ARG A 88 -19.74 20.72 -7.73
CA ARG A 88 -20.84 19.75 -7.86
C ARG A 88 -21.10 18.97 -6.57
N GLY A 89 -20.20 19.03 -5.58
CA GLY A 89 -20.32 18.31 -4.31
C GLY A 89 -20.20 16.80 -4.42
N LYS A 90 -19.74 16.29 -5.57
CA LYS A 90 -19.55 14.87 -5.86
C LYS A 90 -18.40 14.67 -6.86
N PRO A 91 -17.67 13.55 -6.80
CA PRO A 91 -16.68 13.22 -7.83
C PRO A 91 -17.32 13.10 -9.23
N PRO A 92 -16.59 13.42 -10.31
CA PRO A 92 -17.01 13.07 -11.68
C PRO A 92 -16.97 11.55 -11.89
N ALA A 93 -17.69 11.02 -12.88
CA ALA A 93 -17.77 9.57 -13.12
C ALA A 93 -16.43 8.92 -13.46
N PHE A 94 -15.47 9.68 -13.99
CA PHE A 94 -14.11 9.22 -14.29
C PHE A 94 -13.17 9.28 -13.08
N PHE A 95 -13.66 9.63 -11.89
CA PHE A 95 -12.82 9.80 -10.72
C PHE A 95 -12.27 8.48 -10.20
N GLU A 96 -10.94 8.41 -10.09
CA GLU A 96 -10.22 7.29 -9.51
C GLU A 96 -9.34 7.81 -8.39
N GLY A 97 -9.76 7.62 -7.15
CA GLY A 97 -9.03 8.09 -5.99
C GLY A 97 -9.98 8.29 -4.82
N ASN A 98 -9.59 9.18 -3.92
CA ASN A 98 -10.32 9.42 -2.70
C ASN A 98 -11.12 10.73 -2.75
N ALA A 99 -12.45 10.66 -2.85
CA ALA A 99 -13.27 11.86 -3.12
C ALA A 99 -13.20 12.90 -1.99
N GLN A 100 -12.88 12.45 -0.78
CA GLN A 100 -12.86 13.26 0.43
C GLN A 100 -11.67 14.24 0.48
N VAL A 101 -10.77 14.18 -0.49
CA VAL A 101 -9.69 15.15 -0.67
C VAL A 101 -10.19 16.54 -1.10
N PHE A 102 -11.42 16.65 -1.59
CA PHE A 102 -12.02 17.91 -2.03
C PHE A 102 -13.42 18.16 -1.44
N LEU A 103 -13.94 17.24 -0.62
CA LEU A 103 -15.17 17.45 0.15
C LEU A 103 -14.86 18.15 1.48
N ASP A 104 -15.87 18.78 2.08
CA ASP A 104 -15.75 19.49 3.36
C ASP A 104 -14.67 20.58 3.41
N LEU A 105 -14.53 21.31 2.29
CA LEU A 105 -13.72 22.53 2.24
C LEU A 105 -14.53 23.71 2.78
N TYR A 106 -13.95 24.46 3.72
CA TYR A 106 -14.51 25.65 4.32
C TYR A 106 -13.66 26.87 4.02
N PHE A 107 -14.29 28.04 3.99
CA PHE A 107 -13.66 29.34 3.86
C PHE A 107 -13.92 30.18 5.11
N ASN A 108 -12.87 30.76 5.70
CA ASN A 108 -13.00 31.69 6.81
C ASN A 108 -13.21 33.11 6.30
N LEU A 109 -14.32 33.72 6.68
CA LEU A 109 -14.67 35.07 6.23
C LEU A 109 -13.78 36.16 6.80
N GLU A 110 -13.14 35.97 7.95
CA GLU A 110 -12.26 36.97 8.57
C GLU A 110 -10.83 36.86 8.06
N GLU A 111 -10.27 35.65 8.10
CA GLU A 111 -8.88 35.34 7.78
C GLU A 111 -8.64 35.16 6.27
N GLU A 112 -9.69 34.98 5.47
CA GLU A 112 -9.65 34.74 4.02
C GLU A 112 -8.81 33.50 3.63
N ILE A 113 -8.89 32.47 4.46
CA ILE A 113 -8.22 31.19 4.24
C ILE A 113 -9.22 30.08 3.95
N PHE A 114 -8.79 29.13 3.12
CA PHE A 114 -9.47 27.85 2.95
C PHE A 114 -8.87 26.82 3.89
N GLU A 115 -9.71 25.99 4.52
CA GLU A 115 -9.32 24.82 5.32
C GLU A 115 -10.38 23.73 5.28
N PHE A 116 -9.98 22.48 5.50
CA PHE A 116 -10.92 21.36 5.60
C PHE A 116 -11.53 21.31 7.01
N TYR A 117 -12.76 20.79 7.11
CA TYR A 117 -13.51 20.81 8.37
C TYR A 117 -12.73 20.22 9.55
N MET A 118 -12.67 21.00 10.62
CA MET A 118 -12.10 20.58 11.90
C MET A 118 -13.05 20.98 13.03
N PRO A 119 -13.69 20.03 13.75
CA PRO A 119 -14.64 20.35 14.81
C PRO A 119 -14.10 21.34 15.84
N ILE A 120 -12.87 21.12 16.32
CA ILE A 120 -12.23 21.96 17.34
C ILE A 120 -12.08 23.43 16.89
N LYS A 121 -11.84 23.68 15.60
CA LYS A 121 -11.60 25.02 15.05
C LYS A 121 -12.88 25.70 14.55
N MET A 122 -13.84 24.92 14.07
CA MET A 122 -14.95 25.42 13.25
C MET A 122 -16.32 25.27 13.92
N GLN A 123 -16.49 24.34 14.86
CA GLN A 123 -17.80 24.08 15.48
C GLN A 123 -18.30 25.32 16.23
N GLY A 124 -19.51 25.77 15.91
CA GLY A 124 -20.15 26.94 16.52
C GLY A 124 -19.62 28.30 16.04
N ASN A 125 -18.63 28.35 15.14
CA ASN A 125 -18.12 29.59 14.57
C ASN A 125 -18.80 29.89 13.22
N PRO A 126 -19.68 30.92 13.13
CA PRO A 126 -20.44 31.21 11.92
C PRO A 126 -19.60 31.77 10.75
N LEU A 127 -18.34 32.19 11.01
CA LEU A 127 -17.44 32.74 10.00
C LEU A 127 -16.81 31.66 9.11
N TRP A 128 -16.93 30.39 9.48
CA TRP A 128 -16.55 29.27 8.63
C TRP A 128 -17.73 28.85 7.76
N VAL A 129 -17.53 28.92 6.45
CA VAL A 129 -18.58 28.65 5.47
C VAL A 129 -18.20 27.50 4.57
N ASN A 130 -19.10 26.53 4.42
CA ASN A 130 -18.88 25.41 3.52
C ASN A 130 -18.86 25.90 2.06
N VAL A 131 -17.76 25.65 1.36
CA VAL A 131 -17.55 26.16 0.01
C VAL A 131 -18.50 25.49 -0.97
N THR A 132 -18.70 24.18 -0.88
CA THR A 132 -19.65 23.44 -1.74
C THR A 132 -21.07 23.97 -1.59
N GLU A 133 -21.50 24.29 -0.36
CA GLU A 133 -22.81 24.89 -0.11
C GLU A 133 -22.96 26.25 -0.82
N ILE A 134 -21.96 27.12 -0.75
CA ILE A 134 -21.95 28.40 -1.49
C ILE A 134 -22.05 28.14 -2.99
N MET A 135 -21.28 27.19 -3.52
CA MET A 135 -21.25 26.91 -4.97
C MET A 135 -22.59 26.40 -5.51
N GLN A 136 -23.32 25.60 -4.72
CA GLN A 136 -24.57 24.97 -5.13
C GLN A 136 -25.82 25.82 -4.83
N LYS A 137 -25.87 26.45 -3.67
CA LYS A 137 -27.06 27.17 -3.18
C LYS A 137 -26.93 28.70 -3.29
N GLY A 138 -25.74 29.20 -3.67
CA GLY A 138 -25.44 30.62 -3.66
C GLY A 138 -25.31 31.19 -2.24
N ILE A 139 -24.95 32.48 -2.17
CA ILE A 139 -24.69 33.17 -0.90
C ILE A 139 -25.94 33.42 -0.04
N ILE A 140 -27.14 33.35 -0.62
CA ILE A 140 -28.41 33.65 0.07
C ILE A 140 -28.65 32.67 1.21
N SER A 141 -28.41 31.38 0.98
CA SER A 141 -28.56 30.32 1.99
C SER A 141 -27.73 30.58 3.25
N PHE A 142 -26.57 31.21 3.08
CA PHE A 142 -25.71 31.60 4.19
C PHE A 142 -26.19 32.87 4.90
N LEU A 143 -26.70 33.85 4.17
CA LEU A 143 -27.25 35.09 4.74
C LEU A 143 -28.45 34.81 5.64
N GLU A 144 -29.32 33.86 5.25
CA GLU A 144 -30.44 33.41 6.09
C GLU A 144 -29.93 32.83 7.42
N ARG A 145 -28.89 32.00 7.39
CA ARG A 145 -28.28 31.39 8.59
C ARG A 145 -27.66 32.42 9.53
N ILE A 146 -27.07 33.47 8.98
CA ILE A 146 -26.41 34.53 9.75
C ILE A 146 -27.40 35.55 10.31
N SER A 147 -28.53 35.80 9.63
CA SER A 147 -29.53 36.77 10.08
C SER A 147 -30.11 36.47 11.48
N GLY A 148 -30.03 35.21 11.95
CA GLY A 148 -30.42 34.81 13.29
C GLY A 148 -29.34 34.97 14.39
N ALA A 149 -28.09 35.31 14.04
CA ALA A 149 -26.94 35.44 14.96
C ALA A 149 -26.61 36.92 15.28
N SER A 150 -27.66 37.71 15.48
CA SER A 150 -27.83 39.16 15.27
C SER A 150 -26.92 40.18 16.00
N ASP A 151 -25.79 39.82 16.63
CA ASP A 151 -24.93 40.84 17.30
C ASP A 151 -23.47 40.89 16.80
N LEU A 152 -23.04 39.94 15.96
CA LEU A 152 -21.60 39.73 15.67
C LEU A 152 -21.05 40.49 14.46
N LEU A 153 -21.87 41.18 13.65
CA LEU A 153 -21.52 41.37 12.23
C LEU A 153 -21.78 42.74 11.58
N ASP A 154 -22.48 43.68 12.22
CA ASP A 154 -23.02 44.87 11.53
C ASP A 154 -21.97 45.72 10.79
N ASP A 155 -20.78 45.94 11.36
CA ASP A 155 -19.72 46.74 10.72
C ASP A 155 -18.95 46.01 9.59
N LYS A 156 -18.94 44.67 9.59
CA LYS A 156 -18.18 43.86 8.61
C LYS A 156 -19.04 43.13 7.59
N MET A 157 -20.38 43.21 7.68
CA MET A 157 -21.28 42.49 6.79
C MET A 157 -21.05 42.77 5.30
N LYS A 158 -20.84 44.04 4.92
CA LYS A 158 -20.53 44.41 3.53
C LYS A 158 -19.25 43.71 3.03
N THR A 159 -18.22 43.67 3.87
CA THR A 159 -16.95 43.01 3.58
C THR A 159 -17.14 41.51 3.39
N TYR A 160 -17.88 40.85 4.30
CA TYR A 160 -18.15 39.42 4.21
C TYR A 160 -19.01 39.03 3.01
N ILE A 161 -20.02 39.83 2.66
CA ILE A 161 -20.79 39.66 1.41
C ILE A 161 -19.85 39.75 0.20
N GLY A 162 -18.94 40.72 0.19
CA GLY A 162 -17.92 40.83 -0.87
C GLY A 162 -17.03 39.58 -0.96
N ARG A 163 -16.57 39.07 0.18
CA ARG A 163 -15.72 37.85 0.25
C ARG A 163 -16.48 36.59 -0.19
N LEU A 164 -17.75 36.43 0.20
CA LEU A 164 -18.62 35.35 -0.26
C LEU A 164 -18.86 35.39 -1.76
N ASN A 165 -19.18 36.56 -2.30
CA ASN A 165 -19.30 36.76 -3.74
C ASN A 165 -18.00 36.42 -4.47
N ALA A 166 -16.84 36.75 -3.91
CA ALA A 166 -15.56 36.40 -4.50
C ALA A 166 -15.32 34.87 -4.53
N VAL A 167 -15.75 34.14 -3.50
CA VAL A 167 -15.73 32.67 -3.48
C VAL A 167 -16.68 32.11 -4.53
N GLU A 168 -17.95 32.57 -4.58
CA GLU A 168 -18.93 32.09 -5.56
C GLU A 168 -18.46 32.36 -7.01
N ASN A 169 -17.88 33.54 -7.27
CA ASN A 169 -17.39 33.95 -8.60
C ASN A 169 -16.14 33.19 -9.07
N ILE A 170 -15.61 32.23 -8.30
CA ILE A 170 -14.60 31.29 -8.79
C ILE A 170 -15.15 30.50 -9.97
N LYS A 171 -16.43 30.10 -9.97
CA LYS A 171 -17.05 29.37 -11.10
C LYS A 171 -17.06 30.16 -12.41
N GLU A 172 -16.94 31.48 -12.34
CA GLU A 172 -16.93 32.40 -13.48
C GLU A 172 -15.51 32.77 -13.96
N ILE A 173 -14.46 32.20 -13.36
CA ILE A 173 -13.08 32.41 -13.82
C ILE A 173 -12.91 31.76 -15.20
N ASP A 174 -12.34 32.52 -16.13
CA ASP A 174 -11.90 32.00 -17.42
C ASP A 174 -10.53 31.32 -17.30
N LEU A 175 -10.49 30.04 -17.68
CA LEU A 175 -9.26 29.30 -17.89
C LEU A 175 -8.91 29.31 -19.38
N HIS A 176 -7.62 29.51 -19.66
CA HIS A 176 -7.09 29.36 -21.01
C HIS A 176 -7.08 27.87 -21.37
N VAL A 177 -7.63 27.52 -22.53
CA VAL A 177 -7.73 26.13 -23.02
C VAL A 177 -7.04 26.07 -24.36
N GLU A 178 -5.93 25.34 -24.42
CA GLU A 178 -5.22 25.03 -25.65
C GLU A 178 -5.81 23.76 -26.26
N GLU A 179 -6.06 23.79 -27.56
CA GLU A 179 -6.69 22.69 -28.30
C GLU A 179 -5.66 22.02 -29.21
N VAL A 180 -5.47 20.72 -29.01
CA VAL A 180 -4.74 19.84 -29.93
C VAL A 180 -5.75 19.32 -30.94
N THR A 181 -5.51 19.62 -32.22
CA THR A 181 -6.40 19.25 -33.34
C THR A 181 -5.58 18.78 -34.54
N GLY A 182 -6.17 17.96 -35.39
CA GLY A 182 -5.58 17.49 -36.65
C GLY A 182 -5.70 15.98 -36.81
N GLU A 183 -5.94 15.51 -38.03
CA GLU A 183 -6.05 14.06 -38.33
C GLU A 183 -4.73 13.31 -38.06
N ASP A 184 -3.61 14.02 -38.06
CA ASP A 184 -2.29 13.47 -37.74
C ASP A 184 -2.08 13.27 -36.23
N LYS A 185 -2.95 13.79 -35.36
CA LYS A 185 -2.82 13.68 -33.90
C LYS A 185 -3.40 12.37 -33.39
N THR A 186 -2.65 11.29 -33.64
CA THR A 186 -2.95 9.94 -33.10
C THR A 186 -2.84 9.90 -31.57
N ILE A 187 -3.41 8.87 -30.95
CA ILE A 187 -3.30 8.66 -29.49
C ILE A 187 -1.83 8.62 -29.04
N GLU A 188 -0.93 8.02 -29.82
CA GLU A 188 0.49 7.94 -29.52
C GLU A 188 1.14 9.33 -29.41
N ILE A 189 0.93 10.19 -30.41
CA ILE A 189 1.44 11.57 -30.40
C ILE A 189 0.85 12.36 -29.23
N VAL A 190 -0.42 12.13 -28.92
CA VAL A 190 -1.09 12.78 -27.80
C VAL A 190 -0.51 12.36 -26.45
N VAL A 191 -0.15 11.07 -26.29
CA VAL A 191 0.56 10.58 -25.10
C VAL A 191 1.94 11.22 -24.99
N ASP A 192 2.66 11.41 -26.10
CA ASP A 192 3.96 12.08 -26.10
C ASP A 192 3.86 13.57 -25.74
N ILE A 193 2.85 14.28 -26.29
CA ILE A 193 2.54 15.67 -25.92
C ILE A 193 2.22 15.74 -24.42
N PHE A 194 1.38 14.82 -23.92
CA PHE A 194 1.04 14.71 -22.51
C PHE A 194 2.30 14.51 -21.63
N ASN A 195 3.21 13.63 -22.04
CA ASN A 195 4.45 13.37 -21.32
C ASN A 195 5.36 14.60 -21.28
N MET A 196 5.46 15.32 -22.40
CA MET A 196 6.26 16.53 -22.51
C MET A 196 5.75 17.65 -21.59
N VAL A 197 4.43 17.87 -21.57
CA VAL A 197 3.79 18.90 -20.74
C VAL A 197 3.85 18.54 -19.25
N ASN A 198 3.71 17.26 -18.89
CA ASN A 198 3.77 16.83 -17.48
C ASN A 198 5.19 16.80 -16.89
N SER A 199 6.24 17.01 -17.68
CA SER A 199 7.62 16.98 -17.20
C SER A 199 7.93 18.05 -16.12
N GLY A 200 7.18 19.15 -16.09
CA GLY A 200 7.26 20.22 -15.08
C GLY A 200 6.30 20.08 -13.89
N GLY A 201 5.34 19.14 -13.94
CA GLY A 201 4.32 18.90 -12.91
C GLY A 201 4.64 17.70 -11.99
N THR A 202 3.61 17.09 -11.40
CA THR A 202 3.78 15.82 -10.66
C THR A 202 4.13 14.73 -11.66
N LYS A 203 5.40 14.31 -11.70
CA LYS A 203 5.90 13.34 -12.70
C LYS A 203 5.15 12.00 -12.65
N LEU A 204 4.99 11.38 -13.82
CA LEU A 204 4.51 10.00 -13.95
C LEU A 204 5.65 9.04 -13.61
N SER A 205 5.33 7.88 -13.02
CA SER A 205 6.33 6.83 -12.86
C SER A 205 6.65 6.19 -14.23
N LYS A 206 7.79 5.49 -14.34
CA LYS A 206 8.10 4.71 -15.56
C LYS A 206 7.01 3.68 -15.88
N GLY A 207 6.40 3.09 -14.84
CA GLY A 207 5.30 2.15 -14.98
C GLY A 207 4.01 2.82 -15.47
N ASP A 208 3.70 4.04 -14.99
CA ASP A 208 2.56 4.81 -15.48
C ASP A 208 2.70 5.14 -16.97
N LEU A 209 3.91 5.51 -17.41
CA LEU A 209 4.21 5.81 -18.81
C LEU A 209 4.06 4.58 -19.71
N ALA A 210 4.60 3.45 -19.27
CA ALA A 210 4.48 2.19 -20.02
C ALA A 210 3.01 1.73 -20.10
N LEU A 211 2.27 1.81 -18.99
CA LEU A 211 0.84 1.49 -18.99
C LEU A 211 0.04 2.46 -19.87
N ALA A 212 0.39 3.75 -19.90
CA ALA A 212 -0.24 4.73 -20.79
C ALA A 212 -0.05 4.37 -22.27
N LYS A 213 1.16 3.97 -22.67
CA LYS A 213 1.44 3.44 -24.02
C LYS A 213 0.63 2.18 -24.30
N ILE A 214 0.54 1.23 -23.37
CA ILE A 214 -0.27 0.03 -23.56
C ILE A 214 -1.76 0.36 -23.74
N CYS A 215 -2.28 1.36 -23.02
CA CYS A 215 -3.67 1.78 -23.14
C CYS A 215 -4.00 2.41 -24.51
N THR A 216 -3.01 2.83 -25.30
CA THR A 216 -3.24 3.28 -26.69
C THR A 216 -3.55 2.10 -27.61
N LEU A 217 -2.92 0.94 -27.35
CA LEU A 217 -3.10 -0.28 -28.13
C LEU A 217 -4.25 -1.15 -27.60
N TRP A 218 -4.49 -1.11 -26.28
CA TRP A 218 -5.54 -1.84 -25.59
C TRP A 218 -6.17 -0.97 -24.48
N PRO A 219 -7.23 -0.22 -24.79
CA PRO A 219 -7.87 0.72 -23.84
C PRO A 219 -8.30 0.06 -22.52
N GLU A 220 -8.77 -1.18 -22.54
CA GLU A 220 -9.28 -1.87 -21.35
C GLU A 220 -8.17 -2.45 -20.44
N ALA A 221 -6.89 -2.28 -20.79
CA ALA A 221 -5.76 -2.84 -20.04
C ALA A 221 -5.81 -2.48 -18.56
N ARG A 222 -5.97 -1.19 -18.25
CA ARG A 222 -5.98 -0.72 -16.87
C ARG A 222 -7.19 -1.24 -16.08
N LYS A 223 -8.37 -1.26 -16.68
CA LYS A 223 -9.58 -1.81 -16.05
C LYS A 223 -9.38 -3.30 -15.73
N THR A 224 -8.89 -4.06 -16.71
CA THR A 224 -8.61 -5.50 -16.55
C THR A 224 -7.60 -5.77 -15.43
N MET A 225 -6.52 -5.00 -15.37
CA MET A 225 -5.54 -5.10 -14.28
C MET A 225 -6.18 -4.82 -12.92
N ARG A 226 -7.03 -3.80 -12.80
CA ARG A 226 -7.76 -3.50 -11.55
C ARG A 226 -8.70 -4.62 -11.14
N ASP A 227 -9.39 -5.23 -12.09
CA ASP A 227 -10.28 -6.37 -11.82
C ASP A 227 -9.50 -7.57 -11.26
N TYR A 228 -8.25 -7.79 -11.70
CA TYR A 228 -7.36 -8.80 -11.12
C TYR A 228 -6.89 -8.43 -9.70
N LEU A 229 -6.46 -7.18 -9.51
CA LEU A 229 -6.07 -6.69 -8.18
C LEU A 229 -7.21 -6.79 -7.16
N ALA A 230 -8.45 -6.49 -7.57
CA ALA A 230 -9.63 -6.61 -6.71
C ALA A 230 -9.90 -8.06 -6.27
N GLN A 231 -9.58 -9.05 -7.10
CA GLN A 231 -9.69 -10.47 -6.72
C GLN A 231 -8.69 -10.84 -5.63
N TRP A 232 -7.43 -10.41 -5.76
CA TRP A 232 -6.41 -10.65 -4.73
C TRP A 232 -6.71 -9.89 -3.43
N ASN A 233 -7.21 -8.65 -3.53
CA ASN A 233 -7.60 -7.87 -2.35
C ASN A 233 -8.70 -8.59 -1.55
N LYS A 234 -9.71 -9.15 -2.22
CA LYS A 234 -10.74 -10.00 -1.58
C LYS A 234 -10.15 -11.27 -0.95
N ALA A 235 -9.09 -11.83 -1.51
CA ALA A 235 -8.37 -12.97 -0.94
C ALA A 235 -7.41 -12.58 0.22
N GLY A 236 -7.30 -11.28 0.54
CA GLY A 236 -6.44 -10.78 1.61
C GLY A 236 -5.00 -10.51 1.17
N PHE A 237 -4.76 -10.23 -0.12
CA PHE A 237 -3.46 -9.81 -0.68
C PHE A 237 -3.61 -8.48 -1.43
N ASN A 238 -2.78 -7.49 -1.12
CA ASN A 238 -2.84 -6.15 -1.70
C ASN A 238 -1.68 -5.94 -2.66
N PHE A 239 -1.96 -5.67 -3.94
CA PHE A 239 -0.92 -5.39 -4.93
C PHE A 239 -1.23 -4.11 -5.70
N SER A 240 -0.18 -3.50 -6.25
CA SER A 240 -0.29 -2.28 -7.07
C SER A 240 -0.38 -2.61 -8.57
N LEU A 241 -0.86 -1.65 -9.37
CA LEU A 241 -0.83 -1.76 -10.84
C LEU A 241 0.60 -1.94 -11.35
N GLU A 242 1.55 -1.22 -10.78
CA GLU A 242 2.96 -1.33 -11.14
C GLU A 242 3.51 -2.73 -10.87
N TRP A 243 3.17 -3.33 -9.71
CA TRP A 243 3.57 -4.70 -9.39
C TRP A 243 3.06 -5.70 -10.44
N LEU A 244 1.78 -5.61 -10.83
CA LEU A 244 1.22 -6.49 -11.85
C LEU A 244 1.85 -6.24 -13.23
N LEU A 245 2.12 -4.98 -13.58
CA LEU A 245 2.82 -4.63 -14.81
C LEU A 245 4.24 -5.21 -14.84
N ARG A 246 4.97 -5.21 -13.72
CA ARG A 246 6.30 -5.82 -13.63
C ARG A 246 6.27 -7.34 -13.86
N ASN A 247 5.25 -8.02 -13.32
CA ASN A 247 5.08 -9.46 -13.57
C ASN A 247 4.78 -9.73 -15.06
N ALA A 248 3.90 -8.95 -15.68
CA ALA A 248 3.62 -9.06 -17.10
C ALA A 248 4.85 -8.76 -17.96
N ASN A 249 5.61 -7.70 -17.63
CA ASN A 249 6.85 -7.37 -18.32
C ASN A 249 7.86 -8.52 -18.24
N ALA A 250 8.15 -9.02 -17.04
CA ALA A 250 9.08 -10.12 -16.85
C ALA A 250 8.68 -11.37 -17.66
N ILE A 251 7.37 -11.70 -17.70
CA ILE A 251 6.85 -12.81 -18.50
C ILE A 251 6.99 -12.57 -20.00
N LEU A 252 6.72 -11.36 -20.48
CA LEU A 252 6.71 -11.06 -21.92
C LEU A 252 8.10 -10.88 -22.50
N THR A 253 8.99 -10.24 -21.75
CA THR A 253 10.25 -9.72 -22.27
C THR A 253 11.48 -10.35 -21.62
N GLY A 254 11.33 -10.95 -20.44
CA GLY A 254 12.47 -11.38 -19.63
C GLY A 254 13.27 -10.21 -19.02
N GLU A 255 12.78 -8.97 -19.15
CA GLU A 255 13.49 -7.76 -18.72
C GLU A 255 12.81 -7.10 -17.53
N ALA A 256 13.60 -6.37 -16.73
CA ALA A 256 13.10 -5.62 -15.58
C ALA A 256 12.56 -4.24 -15.96
N PHE A 257 13.13 -3.61 -16.99
CA PHE A 257 12.78 -2.26 -17.43
C PHE A 257 11.57 -2.28 -18.35
N PHE A 258 10.66 -1.32 -18.16
CA PHE A 258 9.42 -1.25 -18.94
C PHE A 258 9.61 -0.82 -20.38
N ASP A 259 10.76 -0.25 -20.76
CA ASP A 259 11.09 0.09 -22.15
C ASP A 259 11.02 -1.15 -23.06
N ALA A 260 11.25 -2.34 -22.51
CA ALA A 260 11.10 -3.60 -23.23
C ALA A 260 9.66 -3.89 -23.71
N LEU A 261 8.64 -3.23 -23.14
CA LEU A 261 7.25 -3.36 -23.56
C LEU A 261 6.92 -2.56 -24.83
N GLU A 262 7.81 -1.68 -25.30
CA GLU A 262 7.53 -0.76 -26.41
C GLU A 262 7.14 -1.48 -27.72
N ASN A 263 7.69 -2.67 -27.95
CA ASN A 263 7.44 -3.47 -29.15
C ASN A 263 6.43 -4.61 -28.94
N VAL A 264 5.76 -4.67 -27.79
CA VAL A 264 4.80 -5.74 -27.48
C VAL A 264 3.43 -5.40 -28.06
N SER A 265 2.86 -6.33 -28.83
CA SER A 265 1.52 -6.15 -29.40
C SER A 265 0.43 -6.18 -28.31
N ALA A 266 -0.72 -5.54 -28.55
CA ALA A 266 -1.87 -5.62 -27.64
C ALA A 266 -2.29 -7.07 -27.35
N ALA A 267 -2.28 -7.94 -28.38
CA ALA A 267 -2.66 -9.34 -28.24
C ALA A 267 -1.66 -10.12 -27.37
N ASP A 268 -0.36 -9.86 -27.52
CA ASP A 268 0.66 -10.51 -26.69
C ASP A 268 0.61 -9.98 -25.27
N PHE A 269 0.42 -8.68 -25.07
CA PHE A 269 0.26 -8.10 -23.75
C PHE A 269 -0.97 -8.68 -23.01
N GLN A 270 -2.11 -8.83 -23.68
CA GLN A 270 -3.31 -9.48 -23.09
C GLN A 270 -3.02 -10.91 -22.63
N LYS A 271 -2.31 -11.71 -23.45
CA LYS A 271 -1.89 -13.06 -23.09
C LYS A 271 -0.92 -13.06 -21.92
N GLY A 272 0.13 -12.25 -21.98
CA GLY A 272 1.14 -12.14 -20.91
C GLY A 272 0.55 -11.64 -19.60
N LEU A 273 -0.43 -10.73 -19.64
CA LEU A 273 -1.14 -10.27 -18.46
C LEU A 273 -2.02 -11.37 -17.84
N ALA A 274 -2.73 -12.15 -18.68
CA ALA A 274 -3.50 -13.30 -18.21
C ALA A 274 -2.58 -14.39 -17.61
N GLU A 275 -1.41 -14.61 -18.22
CA GLU A 275 -0.38 -15.50 -17.70
C GLU A 275 0.20 -14.99 -16.37
N ALA A 276 0.51 -13.69 -16.26
CA ALA A 276 0.95 -13.06 -15.01
C ALA A 276 -0.05 -13.27 -13.88
N ARG A 277 -1.35 -13.14 -14.15
CA ARG A 277 -2.42 -13.45 -13.19
C ARG A 277 -2.38 -14.92 -12.78
N ASN A 278 -2.32 -15.84 -13.74
CA ASN A 278 -2.35 -17.28 -13.47
C ASN A 278 -1.11 -17.74 -12.68
N ASN A 279 0.08 -17.27 -13.08
CA ASN A 279 1.33 -17.56 -12.39
C ASN A 279 1.32 -16.97 -10.98
N SER A 280 0.80 -15.75 -10.79
CA SER A 280 0.63 -15.16 -9.45
C SER A 280 -0.31 -15.97 -8.58
N ASN A 281 -1.45 -16.45 -9.11
CA ASN A 281 -2.36 -17.34 -8.38
C ASN A 281 -1.67 -18.64 -7.97
N TYR A 282 -0.93 -19.28 -8.88
CA TYR A 282 -0.17 -20.49 -8.59
C TYR A 282 0.86 -20.25 -7.49
N LEU A 283 1.63 -19.17 -7.58
CA LEU A 283 2.65 -18.81 -6.59
C LEU A 283 2.03 -18.55 -5.22
N LEU A 284 0.93 -17.80 -5.15
CA LEU A 284 0.23 -17.53 -3.89
C LEU A 284 -0.30 -18.83 -3.25
N ASN A 285 -0.89 -19.72 -4.04
CA ASN A 285 -1.37 -21.01 -3.55
C ASN A 285 -0.22 -21.91 -3.08
N MET A 286 0.89 -21.91 -3.81
CA MET A 286 2.10 -22.67 -3.48
C MET A 286 2.76 -22.15 -2.20
N ILE A 287 2.96 -20.84 -2.10
CA ILE A 287 3.52 -20.15 -0.93
C ILE A 287 2.64 -20.40 0.29
N SER A 288 1.33 -20.21 0.15
CA SER A 288 0.42 -20.39 1.28
C SER A 288 0.25 -21.85 1.70
N GLY A 289 0.21 -22.79 0.74
CA GLY A 289 0.11 -24.22 1.04
C GLY A 289 1.38 -24.84 1.62
N ARG A 290 2.57 -24.46 1.12
CA ARG A 290 3.85 -25.04 1.55
C ARG A 290 4.53 -24.29 2.69
N LEU A 291 4.39 -22.97 2.73
CA LEU A 291 5.01 -22.10 3.75
C LEU A 291 4.01 -21.57 4.78
N GLY A 292 2.71 -21.77 4.58
CA GLY A 292 1.69 -21.22 5.47
C GLY A 292 1.49 -19.71 5.37
N LEU A 293 2.26 -18.99 4.53
CA LEU A 293 2.17 -17.54 4.34
C LEU A 293 0.90 -17.21 3.54
N ASP A 294 -0.17 -16.86 4.22
CA ASP A 294 -1.54 -16.92 3.69
C ASP A 294 -2.25 -15.58 3.56
N HIS A 295 -1.61 -14.47 3.91
CA HIS A 295 -2.19 -13.13 3.80
C HIS A 295 -1.10 -12.08 3.60
N ASP A 296 -1.53 -10.87 3.20
CA ASP A 296 -0.68 -9.77 2.76
C ASP A 296 0.49 -9.45 3.71
N ARG A 297 0.24 -9.54 5.01
CA ARG A 297 1.18 -9.10 6.05
C ARG A 297 2.35 -10.05 6.27
N VAL A 298 2.14 -11.35 6.04
CA VAL A 298 3.20 -12.36 6.17
C VAL A 298 3.82 -12.69 4.81
N LEU A 299 3.31 -12.09 3.73
CA LEU A 299 3.85 -12.23 2.39
C LEU A 299 5.06 -11.30 2.20
N GLY A 300 6.25 -11.81 2.50
CA GLY A 300 7.51 -11.10 2.24
C GLY A 300 7.86 -11.06 0.75
N GLY A 301 8.78 -10.15 0.37
CA GLY A 301 9.48 -10.21 -0.91
C GLY A 301 8.56 -10.08 -2.14
N ARG A 302 7.64 -9.12 -2.16
CA ARG A 302 6.69 -8.92 -3.29
C ARG A 302 7.39 -8.82 -4.66
N TYR A 303 8.59 -8.23 -4.70
CA TYR A 303 9.39 -8.08 -5.92
C TYR A 303 10.18 -9.35 -6.29
N ALA A 304 10.08 -10.45 -5.55
CA ALA A 304 10.50 -11.76 -6.00
C ALA A 304 9.53 -12.36 -7.04
N PHE A 305 8.26 -11.92 -7.03
CA PHE A 305 7.23 -12.46 -7.91
C PHE A 305 7.55 -12.33 -9.41
N PRO A 306 8.03 -11.19 -9.95
CA PRO A 306 8.38 -11.12 -11.37
C PRO A 306 9.38 -12.20 -11.81
N VAL A 307 10.38 -12.52 -10.99
CA VAL A 307 11.36 -13.59 -11.25
C VAL A 307 10.68 -14.96 -11.20
N MET A 308 9.91 -15.24 -10.14
CA MET A 308 9.21 -16.52 -10.00
C MET A 308 8.13 -16.72 -11.08
N ALA A 309 7.44 -15.66 -11.49
CA ALA A 309 6.39 -15.69 -12.48
C ALA A 309 6.96 -15.92 -13.88
N ARG A 310 8.12 -15.33 -14.22
CA ARG A 310 8.87 -15.67 -15.43
C ARG A 310 9.41 -17.09 -15.38
N TYR A 311 9.95 -17.53 -14.23
CA TYR A 311 10.39 -18.91 -14.05
C TYR A 311 9.26 -19.91 -14.35
N LEU A 312 8.06 -19.68 -13.80
CA LEU A 312 6.88 -20.50 -14.12
C LEU A 312 6.51 -20.45 -15.60
N SER A 313 6.55 -19.27 -16.22
CA SER A 313 6.27 -19.11 -17.65
C SER A 313 7.20 -19.98 -18.51
N LEU A 314 8.50 -19.97 -18.21
CA LEU A 314 9.50 -20.81 -18.88
C LEU A 314 9.28 -22.31 -18.65
N HIS A 315 8.55 -22.69 -17.60
CA HIS A 315 8.14 -24.07 -17.27
C HIS A 315 6.70 -24.41 -17.69
N GLY A 316 6.06 -23.61 -18.54
CA GLY A 316 4.69 -23.88 -19.01
C GLY A 316 3.61 -23.65 -17.95
N GLY A 317 3.87 -22.77 -16.98
CA GLY A 317 2.92 -22.27 -15.99
C GLY A 317 2.79 -23.11 -14.71
N LYS A 318 3.58 -24.17 -14.55
CA LYS A 318 3.52 -25.06 -13.36
C LYS A 318 4.84 -25.76 -13.10
N ILE A 319 5.09 -26.10 -11.84
CA ILE A 319 6.25 -26.92 -11.44
C ILE A 319 5.73 -28.27 -10.96
N SER A 320 6.09 -29.33 -11.67
CA SER A 320 5.63 -30.69 -11.34
C SER A 320 6.59 -31.39 -10.37
N ASP A 321 7.88 -31.04 -10.39
CA ASP A 321 8.87 -31.60 -9.49
C ASP A 321 8.80 -30.93 -8.11
N ALA A 322 8.56 -31.72 -7.06
CA ALA A 322 8.47 -31.23 -5.70
C ALA A 322 9.80 -30.64 -5.21
N ARG A 323 10.93 -31.18 -5.67
CA ARG A 323 12.26 -30.68 -5.29
C ARG A 323 12.54 -29.33 -5.93
N GLU A 324 12.28 -29.17 -7.22
CA GLU A 324 12.36 -27.89 -7.92
C GLU A 324 11.47 -26.82 -7.25
N ARG A 325 10.22 -27.18 -6.93
CA ARG A 325 9.28 -26.30 -6.22
C ARG A 325 9.85 -25.83 -4.88
N ASP A 326 10.32 -26.76 -4.05
CA ASP A 326 10.84 -26.45 -2.72
C ASP A 326 12.12 -25.61 -2.80
N ARG A 327 12.96 -25.80 -3.84
CA ARG A 327 14.13 -24.96 -4.09
C ARG A 327 13.79 -23.54 -4.57
N LEU A 328 12.73 -23.38 -5.36
CA LEU A 328 12.21 -22.05 -5.70
C LEU A 328 11.71 -21.33 -4.44
N LEU A 329 11.01 -22.06 -3.55
CA LEU A 329 10.56 -21.52 -2.27
C LEU A 329 11.72 -21.21 -1.32
N TYR A 330 12.80 -22.01 -1.31
CA TYR A 330 14.03 -21.69 -0.60
C TYR A 330 14.61 -20.34 -1.05
N TRP A 331 14.72 -20.14 -2.37
CA TRP A 331 15.18 -18.86 -2.93
C TRP A 331 14.24 -17.71 -2.55
N TYR A 332 12.93 -17.92 -2.66
CA TYR A 332 11.92 -16.92 -2.28
C TYR A 332 12.03 -16.53 -0.79
N VAL A 333 12.13 -17.50 0.11
CA VAL A 333 12.26 -17.23 1.55
C VAL A 333 13.52 -16.42 1.83
N HIS A 334 14.67 -16.82 1.27
CA HIS A 334 15.89 -16.05 1.42
C HIS A 334 15.83 -14.66 0.78
N SER A 335 15.07 -14.48 -0.30
CA SER A 335 14.92 -13.17 -0.94
C SER A 335 14.35 -12.13 0.02
N PHE A 336 13.36 -12.49 0.85
CA PHE A 336 12.79 -11.58 1.83
C PHE A 336 13.51 -11.62 3.17
N LEU A 337 14.12 -12.73 3.59
CA LEU A 337 14.94 -12.77 4.82
C LEU A 337 16.18 -11.90 4.75
N TRP A 338 16.64 -11.57 3.54
CA TRP A 338 17.81 -10.74 3.31
C TRP A 338 17.51 -9.45 2.56
N GLY A 339 16.24 -9.14 2.34
CA GLY A 339 15.80 -7.89 1.71
C GLY A 339 16.37 -7.64 0.32
N ARG A 340 16.46 -8.70 -0.49
CA ARG A 340 17.12 -8.70 -1.81
C ARG A 340 16.66 -7.58 -2.74
N PHE A 341 15.40 -7.17 -2.64
CA PHE A 341 14.77 -6.20 -3.53
C PHE A 341 14.46 -4.84 -2.88
N ALA A 342 14.85 -4.63 -1.62
CA ALA A 342 14.52 -3.42 -0.85
C ALA A 342 15.25 -2.14 -1.31
N GLY A 343 16.37 -2.27 -2.02
CA GLY A 343 17.12 -1.13 -2.56
C GLY A 343 16.97 -0.97 -4.06
N ALA A 344 17.98 -1.41 -4.82
CA ALA A 344 18.01 -1.25 -6.27
C ALA A 344 17.13 -2.29 -7.00
N THR A 345 15.80 -2.23 -6.78
CA THR A 345 14.82 -3.19 -7.28
C THR A 345 14.98 -3.50 -8.78
N GLU A 346 15.11 -2.49 -9.65
CA GLU A 346 15.24 -2.68 -11.10
C GLU A 346 16.52 -3.42 -11.48
N SER A 347 17.66 -3.07 -10.88
CA SER A 347 18.94 -3.69 -11.23
C SER A 347 19.06 -5.11 -10.68
N THR A 348 18.52 -5.37 -9.47
CA THR A 348 18.47 -6.72 -8.91
C THR A 348 17.53 -7.61 -9.70
N LEU A 349 16.34 -7.13 -10.07
CA LEU A 349 15.43 -7.85 -10.97
C LEU A 349 16.09 -8.19 -12.30
N SER A 350 16.80 -7.24 -12.92
CA SER A 350 17.48 -7.49 -14.20
C SER A 350 18.55 -8.59 -14.08
N LYS A 351 19.33 -8.59 -12.99
CA LYS A 351 20.30 -9.68 -12.72
C LYS A 351 19.61 -11.03 -12.56
N ASP A 352 18.54 -11.08 -11.78
CA ASP A 352 17.83 -12.33 -11.48
C ASP A 352 17.09 -12.90 -12.68
N LEU A 353 16.42 -12.05 -13.47
CA LEU A 353 15.76 -12.46 -14.70
C LEU A 353 16.75 -12.99 -15.72
N LYS A 354 17.92 -12.33 -15.87
CA LYS A 354 18.96 -12.76 -16.80
C LYS A 354 19.50 -14.15 -16.48
N VAL A 355 19.63 -14.52 -15.20
CA VAL A 355 20.14 -15.86 -14.85
C VAL A 355 19.10 -16.97 -15.04
N LEU A 356 17.83 -16.64 -15.32
CA LEU A 356 16.82 -17.64 -15.67
C LEU A 356 17.08 -18.29 -17.03
N GLU A 357 17.91 -17.69 -17.88
CA GLU A 357 18.16 -18.18 -19.23
C GLU A 357 19.66 -18.52 -19.41
N PRO A 358 20.01 -19.78 -19.76
CA PRO A 358 19.13 -20.91 -20.09
C PRO A 358 18.40 -21.48 -18.87
N ILE A 359 17.19 -22.03 -19.02
CA ILE A 359 16.38 -22.47 -17.87
C ILE A 359 17.03 -23.58 -17.03
N ASP A 360 17.82 -24.44 -17.67
CA ASP A 360 18.54 -25.51 -16.98
C ASP A 360 19.52 -24.95 -15.95
N GLY A 361 19.37 -25.38 -14.69
CA GLY A 361 20.20 -24.90 -13.57
C GLY A 361 19.91 -23.45 -13.16
N ALA A 362 18.82 -22.83 -13.62
CA ALA A 362 18.46 -21.46 -13.25
C ALA A 362 18.33 -21.26 -11.73
N LEU A 363 17.70 -22.22 -11.02
CA LEU A 363 17.57 -22.14 -9.57
C LEU A 363 18.92 -22.21 -8.83
N ASP A 364 19.87 -23.03 -9.32
CA ASP A 364 21.22 -23.06 -8.75
C ASP A 364 21.90 -21.69 -8.87
N ARG A 365 21.81 -21.06 -10.05
CA ARG A 365 22.38 -19.74 -10.28
C ARG A 365 21.69 -18.64 -9.47
N LEU A 366 20.36 -18.70 -9.32
CA LEU A 366 19.62 -17.76 -8.46
C LEU A 366 20.06 -17.87 -6.99
N ILE A 367 20.23 -19.09 -6.48
CA ILE A 367 20.70 -19.34 -5.12
C ILE A 367 22.17 -18.91 -4.97
N GLU A 368 23.00 -19.12 -5.98
CA GLU A 368 24.38 -18.63 -6.00
C GLU A 368 24.42 -17.10 -5.98
N GLN A 369 23.55 -16.41 -6.74
CA GLN A 369 23.44 -14.95 -6.69
C GLN A 369 23.00 -14.42 -5.31
N LEU A 370 22.18 -15.17 -4.56
CA LEU A 370 21.90 -14.86 -3.16
C LEU A 370 23.16 -14.97 -2.29
N ARG A 371 23.92 -16.06 -2.45
CA ARG A 371 25.17 -16.29 -1.69
C ARG A 371 26.26 -15.27 -2.05
N LEU A 372 26.37 -14.86 -3.30
CA LEU A 372 27.31 -13.82 -3.72
C LEU A 372 26.94 -12.45 -3.12
N SER A 373 25.64 -12.16 -3.01
CA SER A 373 25.15 -10.91 -2.44
C SER A 373 25.29 -10.86 -0.91
N ARG A 374 25.00 -11.96 -0.21
CA ARG A 374 24.88 -12.00 1.25
C ARG A 374 26.02 -12.73 1.97
N GLY A 375 26.71 -13.62 1.27
CA GLY A 375 27.64 -14.59 1.85
C GLY A 375 26.89 -15.79 2.42
N ASP A 376 27.00 -15.97 3.73
CA ASP A 376 26.35 -17.05 4.47
C ASP A 376 24.83 -16.83 4.60
N LEU A 377 24.06 -17.86 4.24
CA LEU A 377 22.60 -17.85 4.30
C LEU A 377 22.06 -18.44 5.61
N THR A 378 22.93 -18.92 6.50
CA THR A 378 22.54 -19.48 7.80
C THR A 378 21.77 -18.46 8.62
N VAL A 379 20.59 -18.85 9.10
CA VAL A 379 19.81 -18.04 10.05
C VAL A 379 20.44 -18.18 11.44
N ARG A 380 20.81 -17.07 12.06
CA ARG A 380 21.46 -17.05 13.38
C ARG A 380 20.51 -16.48 14.44
N PRO A 381 20.72 -16.76 15.74
CA PRO A 381 19.87 -16.25 16.81
C PRO A 381 19.68 -14.73 16.77
N GLU A 382 20.71 -14.00 16.34
CA GLU A 382 20.71 -12.53 16.25
C GLU A 382 19.71 -12.03 15.18
N ASN A 383 19.35 -12.85 14.20
CA ASN A 383 18.36 -12.47 13.19
C ASN A 383 16.94 -12.35 13.78
N PHE A 384 16.66 -13.03 14.90
CA PHE A 384 15.43 -12.91 15.68
C PHE A 384 15.53 -11.86 16.80
N ALA A 385 16.57 -11.00 16.78
CA ALA A 385 16.67 -9.87 17.70
C ALA A 385 15.80 -8.68 17.29
N GLY A 386 15.31 -8.67 16.04
CA GLY A 386 14.34 -7.70 15.57
C GLY A 386 13.06 -7.68 16.42
N TRP A 387 12.40 -6.54 16.38
CA TRP A 387 11.20 -6.26 17.14
C TRP A 387 10.22 -5.56 16.18
N SER A 388 8.93 -5.53 16.53
CA SER A 388 7.79 -5.27 15.63
C SER A 388 7.37 -6.42 14.75
N LEU A 389 6.25 -6.17 14.11
CA LEU A 389 5.62 -7.01 13.11
C LEU A 389 6.18 -6.75 11.71
N GLY A 390 6.95 -5.67 11.56
CA GLY A 390 7.69 -5.35 10.35
C GLY A 390 9.07 -5.96 10.29
N ALA A 391 9.64 -6.37 11.42
CA ALA A 391 10.97 -6.93 11.40
C ALA A 391 11.06 -8.19 10.51
N ARG A 392 12.18 -8.32 9.79
CA ARG A 392 12.31 -9.18 8.61
C ARG A 392 12.08 -10.66 8.88
N PHE A 393 12.36 -11.09 10.10
CA PHE A 393 12.22 -12.47 10.55
C PHE A 393 10.87 -12.76 11.20
N TYR A 394 9.96 -11.78 11.32
CA TYR A 394 8.59 -12.02 11.80
C TYR A 394 7.83 -13.01 10.89
N PRO A 395 7.84 -12.88 9.54
CA PRO A 395 7.22 -13.86 8.66
C PRO A 395 7.79 -15.27 8.83
N MET A 396 9.07 -15.41 9.23
CA MET A 396 9.67 -16.72 9.53
C MET A 396 9.05 -17.35 10.78
N VAL A 397 8.82 -16.60 11.85
CA VAL A 397 8.14 -17.15 13.04
C VAL A 397 6.72 -17.62 12.71
N TYR A 398 5.99 -16.84 11.90
CA TYR A 398 4.67 -17.22 11.41
C TYR A 398 4.73 -18.49 10.54
N LEU A 399 5.63 -18.52 9.56
CA LEU A 399 5.88 -19.68 8.70
C LEU A 399 6.15 -20.93 9.52
N LEU A 400 7.09 -20.87 10.47
CA LEU A 400 7.46 -22.01 11.30
C LEU A 400 6.26 -22.52 12.11
N THR A 401 5.49 -21.60 12.70
CA THR A 401 4.26 -21.93 13.44
C THR A 401 3.30 -22.76 12.58
N ARG A 402 3.14 -22.37 11.31
CA ARG A 402 2.22 -23.03 10.37
C ARG A 402 2.77 -24.36 9.86
N VAL A 403 4.04 -24.42 9.49
CA VAL A 403 4.67 -25.62 8.92
C VAL A 403 4.88 -26.71 9.97
N TYR A 404 5.27 -26.34 11.19
CA TYR A 404 5.49 -27.30 12.27
C TYR A 404 4.21 -27.64 13.04
N ASN A 405 3.04 -27.16 12.60
CA ASN A 405 1.75 -27.41 13.23
C ASN A 405 1.76 -27.09 14.73
N ALA A 406 2.27 -25.90 15.08
CA ALA A 406 2.29 -25.40 16.45
C ALA A 406 0.91 -25.53 17.11
N LEU A 407 0.89 -25.87 18.40
CA LEU A 407 -0.35 -26.10 19.13
C LEU A 407 -0.85 -24.83 19.82
N ASP A 408 -2.16 -24.62 19.79
CA ASP A 408 -2.84 -23.63 20.62
C ASP A 408 -2.77 -24.02 22.10
N TRP A 409 -2.39 -23.08 22.96
CA TRP A 409 -2.14 -23.35 24.37
C TRP A 409 -3.40 -23.55 25.23
N GLY A 410 -4.58 -23.18 24.73
CA GLY A 410 -5.85 -23.34 25.46
C GLY A 410 -6.65 -24.55 25.03
N SER A 411 -6.51 -24.98 23.77
CA SER A 411 -7.26 -26.08 23.18
C SER A 411 -6.41 -27.30 22.79
N GLY A 412 -5.09 -27.15 22.66
CA GLY A 412 -4.19 -28.21 22.18
C GLY A 412 -4.34 -28.52 20.69
N VAL A 413 -5.15 -27.75 19.95
CA VAL A 413 -5.40 -27.95 18.52
C VAL A 413 -4.28 -27.30 17.69
N PRO A 414 -3.84 -27.91 16.58
CA PRO A 414 -2.89 -27.28 15.66
C PRO A 414 -3.40 -25.94 15.11
N LEU A 415 -2.54 -24.93 15.11
CA LEU A 415 -2.77 -23.58 14.60
C LEU A 415 -2.73 -23.55 13.06
N SER A 416 -3.72 -24.21 12.44
CA SER A 416 -3.85 -24.35 10.99
C SER A 416 -4.65 -23.21 10.33
N ALA A 417 -4.55 -23.12 9.00
CA ALA A 417 -5.27 -22.13 8.18
C ALA A 417 -6.81 -22.21 8.27
N ASN A 418 -7.32 -23.39 8.63
CA ASN A 418 -8.72 -23.78 8.42
C ASN A 418 -9.55 -23.80 9.71
N LEU A 419 -9.08 -23.11 10.76
CA LEU A 419 -9.83 -23.01 12.00
C LEU A 419 -11.11 -22.18 11.77
N LEU A 420 -12.28 -22.79 12.03
CA LEU A 420 -13.59 -22.20 11.75
C LEU A 420 -14.11 -21.39 12.94
N GLY A 421 -14.60 -20.17 12.70
CA GLY A 421 -15.26 -19.32 13.70
C GLY A 421 -14.39 -18.17 14.23
N LYS A 422 -15.00 -17.01 14.50
CA LYS A 422 -14.30 -15.75 14.85
C LYS A 422 -13.34 -15.89 16.04
N LEU A 423 -13.72 -16.65 17.06
CA LEU A 423 -12.88 -16.90 18.25
C LEU A 423 -11.66 -17.80 17.99
N ASN A 424 -11.63 -18.48 16.85
CA ASN A 424 -10.50 -19.32 16.42
C ASN A 424 -9.57 -18.57 15.46
N ALA A 425 -9.81 -17.28 15.20
CA ALA A 425 -8.88 -16.44 14.47
C ALA A 425 -7.53 -16.39 15.20
N LEU A 426 -6.45 -16.50 14.44
CA LEU A 426 -5.10 -16.47 14.97
C LEU A 426 -4.76 -15.06 15.46
N GLN A 427 -4.21 -14.96 16.65
CA GLN A 427 -3.75 -13.73 17.27
C GLN A 427 -2.29 -13.85 17.70
N ILE A 428 -1.58 -12.74 17.65
CA ILE A 428 -0.26 -12.62 18.26
C ILE A 428 -0.45 -12.47 19.76
N HIS A 429 0.27 -13.29 20.51
CA HIS A 429 0.36 -13.20 21.96
C HIS A 429 1.79 -12.89 22.37
N HIS A 430 1.95 -11.91 23.26
CA HIS A 430 3.21 -11.63 23.95
C HIS A 430 3.35 -12.62 25.08
N ILE A 431 4.27 -13.58 24.96
CA ILE A 431 4.50 -14.61 25.98
C ILE A 431 4.70 -13.94 27.33
N PHE A 432 5.59 -12.95 27.39
CA PHE A 432 5.69 -12.04 28.53
C PHE A 432 4.77 -10.84 28.28
N PRO A 433 3.72 -10.61 29.10
CA PRO A 433 2.74 -9.57 28.85
C PRO A 433 3.36 -8.17 28.79
N LYS A 434 2.96 -7.37 27.78
CA LYS A 434 3.50 -6.02 27.57
C LYS A 434 3.43 -5.13 28.81
N SER A 435 2.25 -5.08 29.45
CA SER A 435 2.03 -4.23 30.62
C SER A 435 3.01 -4.55 31.75
N LEU A 436 3.21 -5.84 32.03
CA LEU A 436 4.14 -6.28 33.06
C LEU A 436 5.60 -5.98 32.68
N LEU A 437 5.99 -6.18 31.42
CA LEU A 437 7.36 -5.84 31.00
C LEU A 437 7.66 -4.34 31.13
N TYR A 438 6.69 -3.46 30.83
CA TYR A 438 6.86 -2.03 31.07
C TYR A 438 6.99 -1.69 32.56
N ASP A 439 6.22 -2.34 33.43
CA ASP A 439 6.33 -2.16 34.88
C ASP A 439 7.71 -2.59 35.42
N TYR A 440 8.35 -3.56 34.76
CA TYR A 440 9.71 -4.02 35.06
C TYR A 440 10.81 -3.18 34.39
N GLY A 441 10.45 -2.11 33.67
CA GLY A 441 11.39 -1.15 33.10
C GLY A 441 12.03 -1.57 31.77
N TYR A 442 11.51 -2.59 31.09
CA TYR A 442 12.00 -2.99 29.77
C TYR A 442 11.66 -1.94 28.70
N SER A 443 12.59 -1.77 27.75
CA SER A 443 12.40 -0.85 26.64
C SER A 443 11.31 -1.33 25.68
N LYS A 444 10.77 -0.41 24.88
CA LYS A 444 9.76 -0.74 23.87
C LYS A 444 10.23 -1.82 22.88
N ALA A 445 11.50 -1.77 22.46
CA ALA A 445 12.10 -2.76 21.57
C ALA A 445 12.18 -4.15 22.22
N GLU A 446 12.55 -4.21 23.51
CA GLU A 446 12.57 -5.48 24.24
C GLU A 446 11.16 -6.03 24.44
N VAL A 447 10.18 -5.19 24.78
CA VAL A 447 8.77 -5.59 24.98
C VAL A 447 8.18 -6.20 23.71
N ASN A 448 8.48 -5.60 22.56
CA ASN A 448 7.97 -5.97 21.25
C ASN A 448 8.94 -6.85 20.44
N ALA A 449 9.89 -7.51 21.10
CA ALA A 449 10.81 -8.43 20.46
C ALA A 449 10.03 -9.56 19.75
N ILE A 450 10.42 -9.90 18.52
CA ILE A 450 9.79 -11.02 17.78
C ILE A 450 9.89 -12.32 18.59
N ALA A 451 11.02 -12.53 19.27
CA ALA A 451 11.23 -13.68 20.15
C ALA A 451 10.34 -13.68 21.42
N ASN A 452 9.51 -12.66 21.65
CA ASN A 452 8.44 -12.65 22.65
C ASN A 452 7.07 -12.98 22.04
N TYR A 453 6.96 -13.19 20.73
CA TYR A 453 5.68 -13.46 20.07
C TYR A 453 5.43 -14.95 19.93
N CYS A 454 4.21 -15.39 20.25
CA CYS A 454 3.68 -16.68 19.84
C CYS A 454 2.30 -16.45 19.21
N PHE A 455 1.72 -17.50 18.66
CA PHE A 455 0.41 -17.42 18.04
C PHE A 455 -0.59 -18.28 18.80
N LEU A 456 -1.79 -17.75 19.01
CA LEU A 456 -2.87 -18.42 19.75
C LEU A 456 -4.20 -18.12 19.07
N THR A 457 -5.21 -18.92 19.34
CA THR A 457 -6.59 -18.53 19.04
C THR A 457 -7.00 -17.31 19.87
N GLN A 458 -7.93 -16.51 19.35
CA GLN A 458 -8.46 -15.34 20.07
C GLN A 458 -9.03 -15.72 21.45
N ASP A 459 -9.75 -16.84 21.56
CA ASP A 459 -10.28 -17.34 22.84
C ASP A 459 -9.16 -17.63 23.85
N THR A 460 -8.12 -18.34 23.44
CA THR A 460 -6.96 -18.63 24.31
C THR A 460 -6.23 -17.35 24.70
N ASN A 461 -6.00 -16.43 23.76
CA ASN A 461 -5.32 -15.16 24.03
C ASN A 461 -6.07 -14.33 25.08
N LEU A 462 -7.40 -14.25 24.97
CA LEU A 462 -8.25 -13.55 25.95
C LEU A 462 -8.21 -14.19 27.33
N LYS A 463 -8.17 -15.53 27.41
CA LYS A 463 -8.11 -16.27 28.68
C LYS A 463 -6.78 -16.09 29.41
N ILE A 464 -5.66 -16.08 28.69
CA ILE A 464 -4.33 -15.87 29.28
C ILE A 464 -4.17 -14.42 29.73
N SER A 465 -4.63 -13.46 28.92
CA SER A 465 -4.60 -12.03 29.22
C SER A 465 -3.21 -11.56 29.67
N ASN A 466 -3.09 -10.81 30.76
CA ASN A 466 -1.83 -10.34 31.33
C ASN A 466 -1.25 -11.26 32.43
N THR A 467 -1.57 -12.56 32.41
CA THR A 467 -1.06 -13.52 33.41
C THR A 467 0.45 -13.73 33.26
N LYS A 468 1.19 -13.83 34.37
CA LYS A 468 2.64 -14.05 34.35
C LYS A 468 3.01 -15.42 33.74
N PRO A 469 4.08 -15.51 32.91
CA PRO A 469 4.48 -16.77 32.28
C PRO A 469 4.82 -17.88 33.27
N GLU A 470 5.46 -17.55 34.39
CA GLU A 470 5.74 -18.50 35.48
C GLU A 470 4.49 -19.16 36.07
N ILE A 471 3.31 -18.57 35.88
CA ILE A 471 2.02 -19.09 36.36
C ILE A 471 1.33 -19.92 35.27
N TYR A 472 1.17 -19.36 34.07
CA TYR A 472 0.32 -20.01 33.06
C TYR A 472 1.08 -21.04 32.20
N LEU A 473 2.38 -20.87 31.95
CA LEU A 473 3.15 -21.82 31.13
C LEU A 473 3.19 -23.25 31.74
N PRO A 474 3.42 -23.44 33.06
CA PRO A 474 3.33 -24.78 33.66
C PRO A 474 1.96 -25.44 33.46
N GLU A 475 0.88 -24.65 33.56
CA GLU A 475 -0.49 -25.17 33.39
C GLU A 475 -0.78 -25.55 31.94
N VAL A 476 -0.27 -24.78 30.96
CA VAL A 476 -0.34 -25.13 29.54
C VAL A 476 0.38 -26.45 29.29
N GLU A 477 1.63 -26.59 29.73
CA GLU A 477 2.42 -27.80 29.49
C GLU A 477 1.82 -29.03 30.18
N LYS A 478 1.22 -28.85 31.36
CA LYS A 478 0.51 -29.91 32.09
C LYS A 478 -0.76 -30.36 31.36
N ARG A 479 -1.53 -29.42 30.77
CA ARG A 479 -2.77 -29.73 30.04
C ARG A 479 -2.50 -30.29 28.65
N PHE A 480 -1.50 -29.75 27.98
CA PHE A 480 -1.14 -30.08 26.60
C PHE A 480 0.39 -30.27 26.51
N PRO A 481 0.90 -31.45 26.89
CA PRO A 481 2.34 -31.73 26.82
C PRO A 481 2.92 -31.51 25.43
N GLY A 482 4.03 -30.79 25.33
CA GLY A 482 4.68 -30.41 24.08
C GLY A 482 4.13 -29.14 23.41
N ALA A 483 3.05 -28.53 23.92
CA ALA A 483 2.51 -27.31 23.33
C ALA A 483 3.48 -26.13 23.43
N LEU A 484 4.23 -26.01 24.53
CA LEU A 484 5.25 -24.97 24.69
C LEU A 484 6.43 -25.20 23.73
N ALA A 485 6.91 -26.44 23.65
CA ALA A 485 7.99 -26.83 22.75
C ALA A 485 7.61 -26.62 21.27
N SER A 486 6.35 -26.83 20.90
CA SER A 486 5.84 -26.61 19.55
C SER A 486 5.90 -25.13 19.09
N GLN A 487 6.06 -24.20 20.03
CA GLN A 487 6.24 -22.76 19.77
C GLN A 487 7.60 -22.23 20.25
N TRP A 488 8.58 -23.14 20.39
CA TRP A 488 9.97 -22.85 20.75
C TRP A 488 10.12 -22.09 22.07
N VAL A 489 9.26 -22.37 23.05
CA VAL A 489 9.42 -21.86 24.41
C VAL A 489 10.52 -22.68 25.10
N PRO A 490 11.56 -22.06 25.68
CA PRO A 490 12.59 -22.75 26.45
C PRO A 490 12.00 -23.61 27.57
N ALA A 491 12.49 -24.84 27.73
CA ALA A 491 11.94 -25.80 28.68
C ALA A 491 12.31 -25.53 30.15
N ASP A 492 13.33 -24.71 30.42
CA ASP A 492 13.76 -24.37 31.78
C ASP A 492 12.77 -23.39 32.44
N PRO A 493 12.05 -23.80 33.50
CA PRO A 493 11.08 -22.94 34.19
C PRO A 493 11.69 -21.72 34.86
N GLN A 494 13.01 -21.69 35.13
CA GLN A 494 13.66 -20.47 35.62
C GLN A 494 13.58 -19.34 34.59
N LEU A 495 13.61 -19.66 33.30
CA LEU A 495 13.50 -18.68 32.23
C LEU A 495 12.08 -18.08 32.10
N TRP A 496 11.06 -18.64 32.76
CA TRP A 496 9.68 -18.14 32.67
C TRP A 496 9.40 -16.99 33.65
N LYS A 497 10.36 -16.67 34.51
CA LYS A 497 10.27 -15.56 35.48
C LYS A 497 10.52 -14.22 34.81
N MET A 498 9.81 -13.19 35.26
CA MET A 498 9.92 -11.84 34.71
C MET A 498 11.36 -11.30 34.75
N GLU A 499 12.11 -11.62 35.80
CA GLU A 499 13.49 -11.16 35.99
C GLU A 499 14.49 -11.80 35.00
N ASN A 500 14.11 -12.93 34.40
CA ASN A 500 14.94 -13.69 33.46
C ASN A 500 14.52 -13.47 32.00
N TYR A 501 13.72 -12.45 31.72
CA TYR A 501 13.17 -12.18 30.38
C TYR A 501 14.23 -12.10 29.27
N THR A 502 15.36 -11.42 29.51
CA THR A 502 16.43 -11.29 28.51
C THR A 502 17.11 -12.62 28.21
N ALA A 503 17.29 -13.46 29.23
CA ALA A 503 17.82 -14.83 29.08
C ALA A 503 16.81 -15.73 28.33
N PHE A 504 15.51 -15.58 28.61
CA PHE A 504 14.45 -16.25 27.86
C PHE A 504 14.49 -15.91 26.36
N LEU A 505 14.57 -14.62 26.03
CA LEU A 505 14.66 -14.18 24.63
C LEU A 505 15.91 -14.77 23.96
N ALA A 506 17.06 -14.74 24.63
CA ALA A 506 18.31 -15.28 24.07
C ALA A 506 18.20 -16.78 23.75
N GLU A 507 17.62 -17.56 24.65
CA GLU A 507 17.46 -19.00 24.44
C GLU A 507 16.42 -19.32 23.36
N ARG A 508 15.28 -18.63 23.39
CA ARG A 508 14.23 -18.78 22.37
C ARG A 508 14.71 -18.45 20.97
N ARG A 509 15.56 -17.43 20.82
CA ARG A 509 16.18 -17.09 19.52
C ARG A 509 17.04 -18.22 18.95
N LYS A 510 17.74 -18.98 19.80
CA LYS A 510 18.50 -20.16 19.34
C LYS A 510 17.58 -21.25 18.81
N LEU A 511 16.53 -21.58 19.57
CA LEU A 511 15.54 -22.58 19.17
C LEU A 511 14.84 -22.21 17.85
N LEU A 512 14.49 -20.93 17.66
CA LEU A 512 13.92 -20.42 16.42
C LEU A 512 14.90 -20.50 15.25
N ALA A 513 16.17 -20.16 15.46
CA ALA A 513 17.21 -20.26 14.43
C ALA A 513 17.47 -21.71 14.00
N GLU A 514 17.54 -22.64 14.95
CA GLU A 514 17.69 -24.06 14.65
C GLU A 514 16.51 -24.60 13.83
N ALA A 515 15.27 -24.23 14.19
CA ALA A 515 14.08 -24.63 13.46
C ALA A 515 14.01 -23.99 12.06
N ALA A 516 14.39 -22.72 11.94
CA ALA A 516 14.46 -22.02 10.66
C ALA A 516 15.45 -22.71 9.70
N ASN A 517 16.68 -22.99 10.15
CA ASN A 517 17.67 -23.65 9.30
C ASN A 517 17.25 -25.07 8.92
N ARG A 518 16.70 -25.85 9.87
CA ARG A 518 16.18 -27.19 9.58
C ARG A 518 15.16 -27.15 8.45
N PHE A 519 14.19 -26.23 8.53
CA PHE A 519 13.17 -26.10 7.49
C PHE A 519 13.75 -25.61 6.15
N LEU A 520 14.70 -24.66 6.18
CA LEU A 520 15.37 -24.18 4.99
C LEU A 520 16.19 -25.29 4.30
N ASP A 521 16.87 -26.15 5.07
CA ASP A 521 17.59 -27.31 4.56
C ASP A 521 16.63 -28.35 3.95
N GLU A 522 15.46 -28.56 4.55
CA GLU A 522 14.38 -29.39 3.97
C GLU A 522 13.93 -28.84 2.61
N LEU A 523 13.75 -27.51 2.48
CA LEU A 523 13.40 -26.87 1.21
C LEU A 523 14.52 -27.01 0.15
N LEU A 524 15.78 -26.85 0.57
CA LEU A 524 16.93 -26.94 -0.35
C LEU A 524 17.14 -28.36 -0.87
N THR A 525 16.91 -29.37 -0.01
CA THR A 525 17.08 -30.79 -0.36
C THR A 525 15.85 -31.38 -1.06
N GLY A 526 14.65 -30.85 -0.79
CA GLY A 526 13.38 -31.24 -1.41
C GLY A 526 12.71 -32.45 -0.75
N SER A 527 12.78 -32.58 0.58
CA SER A 527 12.50 -33.84 1.29
C SER A 527 11.02 -34.09 1.67
N ALA A 528 10.07 -33.21 1.33
CA ALA A 528 8.68 -33.33 1.81
C ALA A 528 7.67 -33.70 0.73
N ALA A 529 6.73 -34.58 1.09
CA ALA A 529 5.54 -34.90 0.31
C ALA A 529 4.68 -33.65 0.07
N ILE A 530 3.93 -33.67 -1.04
CA ILE A 530 3.04 -32.59 -1.50
C ILE A 530 2.00 -32.28 -0.40
N PRO A 531 2.00 -31.08 0.21
CA PRO A 531 0.82 -30.61 0.92
C PRO A 531 -0.31 -30.49 -0.10
N ALA A 532 -1.51 -30.96 0.23
CA ALA A 532 -2.67 -30.75 -0.63
C ALA A 532 -2.76 -29.25 -0.97
N MET A 533 -2.76 -28.90 -2.26
CA MET A 533 -2.98 -27.53 -2.67
C MET A 533 -4.31 -27.08 -2.06
N ILE A 534 -4.25 -26.08 -1.19
CA ILE A 534 -5.45 -25.52 -0.58
C ILE A 534 -6.17 -24.78 -1.71
N ASP A 535 -7.39 -25.23 -2.00
CA ASP A 535 -8.26 -24.51 -2.92
C ASP A 535 -8.85 -23.29 -2.21
N TYR A 536 -8.18 -22.14 -2.36
CA TYR A 536 -8.64 -20.88 -1.78
C TYR A 536 -9.96 -20.40 -2.36
N SER A 537 -10.47 -20.99 -3.46
CA SER A 537 -11.81 -20.66 -3.95
C SER A 537 -12.91 -21.02 -2.95
N GLN A 538 -12.67 -21.99 -2.05
CA GLN A 538 -13.59 -22.37 -0.98
C GLN A 538 -13.29 -21.71 0.37
N ALA A 539 -12.04 -21.29 0.61
CA ALA A 539 -11.66 -20.51 1.80
C ALA A 539 -12.31 -19.10 1.83
N LEU A 540 -12.88 -18.67 0.70
CA LEU A 540 -13.65 -17.43 0.52
C LEU A 540 -14.96 -17.36 1.33
N ALA A 541 -15.42 -18.47 1.93
CA ALA A 541 -16.72 -18.52 2.60
C ALA A 541 -16.65 -18.27 4.12
N VAL A 542 -15.48 -18.29 4.76
CA VAL A 542 -15.40 -18.19 6.23
C VAL A 542 -14.31 -17.23 6.69
N SER A 543 -14.80 -16.19 7.38
CA SER A 543 -14.07 -15.22 8.19
C SER A 543 -13.37 -14.09 7.44
N GLU A 544 -13.78 -12.86 7.78
CA GLU A 544 -12.90 -11.70 7.84
C GLU A 544 -11.54 -12.18 8.38
N ARG A 545 -10.54 -12.32 7.51
CA ARG A 545 -9.17 -12.63 7.94
C ARG A 545 -8.76 -11.45 8.80
N THR A 546 -8.73 -11.68 10.10
CA THR A 546 -8.41 -10.64 11.08
C THR A 546 -7.00 -10.20 10.79
N GLN A 547 -6.85 -8.94 10.37
CA GLN A 547 -5.54 -8.35 10.19
C GLN A 547 -4.87 -8.40 11.55
N LEU A 548 -3.87 -9.25 11.70
CA LEU A 548 -2.90 -9.15 12.78
C LEU A 548 -2.30 -7.76 12.62
N ILE A 549 -2.72 -6.74 13.36
CA ILE A 549 -2.07 -5.44 13.42
C ILE A 549 -2.09 -5.06 14.89
N SER A 550 -1.04 -4.42 15.39
CA SER A 550 -1.13 -3.79 16.71
C SER A 550 -2.32 -2.83 16.70
N GLY A 551 -3.12 -2.79 17.77
CA GLY A 551 -4.30 -1.91 17.83
C GLY A 551 -3.98 -0.48 17.36
N ASP A 552 -2.86 0.06 17.81
CA ASP A 552 -2.37 1.39 17.45
C ASP A 552 -2.10 1.58 15.94
N THR A 553 -1.48 0.60 15.27
CA THR A 553 -1.20 0.71 13.82
C THR A 553 -2.46 0.49 13.00
N GLN A 554 -3.38 -0.37 13.46
CA GLN A 554 -4.69 -0.52 12.81
C GLN A 554 -5.50 0.77 12.95
N GLU A 555 -5.55 1.36 14.14
CA GLU A 555 -6.20 2.66 14.38
C GLU A 555 -5.57 3.78 13.55
N LEU A 556 -4.26 3.75 13.31
CA LEU A 556 -3.62 4.68 12.40
C LEU A 556 -3.99 4.41 10.94
N ILE A 557 -4.02 3.16 10.49
CA ILE A 557 -4.44 2.81 9.11
C ILE A 557 -5.91 3.19 8.90
N ASP A 558 -6.77 2.88 9.85
CA ASP A 558 -8.19 3.24 9.83
C ASP A 558 -8.31 4.77 9.85
N TRP A 559 -7.54 5.46 10.70
CA TRP A 559 -7.48 6.92 10.68
C TRP A 559 -6.95 7.48 9.35
N ILE A 560 -5.95 6.85 8.71
CA ILE A 560 -5.42 7.24 7.39
C ILE A 560 -6.53 7.09 6.34
N LYS A 561 -7.29 5.99 6.39
CA LYS A 561 -8.44 5.73 5.51
C LYS A 561 -9.57 6.72 5.76
N GLU A 562 -9.92 6.98 7.02
CA GLU A 562 -10.90 7.97 7.48
C GLU A 562 -10.48 9.41 7.14
N ASN A 563 -9.19 9.69 7.09
CA ASN A 563 -8.63 10.98 6.68
C ASN A 563 -8.20 10.99 5.21
N HIS A 564 -8.51 9.91 4.51
CA HIS A 564 -8.50 9.83 3.07
C HIS A 564 -7.14 10.05 2.42
N LEU A 565 -6.08 9.66 3.12
CA LEU A 565 -4.70 9.70 2.68
C LEU A 565 -4.33 8.45 1.85
N PRO A 566 -3.32 8.52 0.96
CA PRO A 566 -2.85 7.34 0.24
C PRO A 566 -2.45 6.22 1.19
N ASP A 567 -2.80 4.99 0.86
CA ASP A 567 -2.45 3.84 1.68
C ASP A 567 -0.92 3.72 1.79
N PRO A 568 -0.38 3.61 3.01
CA PRO A 568 1.03 3.30 3.19
C PRO A 568 1.32 1.86 2.76
N GLU A 569 2.55 1.63 2.33
CA GLU A 569 3.12 0.29 2.36
C GLU A 569 3.35 -0.12 3.81
N ILE A 570 2.71 -1.21 4.22
CA ILE A 570 2.83 -1.74 5.58
C ILE A 570 4.07 -2.63 5.61
N TYR A 571 4.93 -2.42 6.61
CA TYR A 571 6.18 -3.20 6.77
C TYR A 571 7.10 -3.10 5.56
N TYR A 572 7.31 -1.86 5.12
CA TYR A 572 8.12 -1.53 3.96
C TYR A 572 9.61 -1.58 4.27
N GLU A 573 10.36 -2.36 3.51
CA GLU A 573 11.81 -2.45 3.66
C GLU A 573 12.49 -1.24 3.04
N ILE A 574 13.32 -0.55 3.82
CA ILE A 574 14.08 0.60 3.35
C ILE A 574 15.56 0.23 3.34
N ALA A 575 16.20 0.36 2.17
CA ALA A 575 17.61 0.07 1.98
C ALA A 575 18.43 1.32 1.64
N ASP A 576 19.74 1.20 1.82
CA ASP A 576 20.70 2.20 1.40
C ASP A 576 20.95 2.16 -0.12
N ALA A 577 21.80 3.07 -0.60
CA ALA A 577 22.19 3.16 -2.00
C ALA A 577 22.92 1.91 -2.54
N HIS A 578 23.42 1.04 -1.66
CA HIS A 578 24.09 -0.21 -2.00
C HIS A 578 23.15 -1.41 -1.97
N GLY A 579 21.88 -1.20 -1.57
CA GLY A 579 20.87 -2.23 -1.48
C GLY A 579 20.90 -3.01 -0.16
N GLU A 580 21.71 -2.59 0.81
CA GLU A 580 21.67 -3.14 2.16
C GLU A 580 20.51 -2.52 2.92
N VAL A 581 19.63 -3.37 3.44
CA VAL A 581 18.41 -2.92 4.11
C VAL A 581 18.75 -2.32 5.47
N LEU A 582 18.41 -1.05 5.65
CA LEU A 582 18.67 -0.25 6.84
C LEU A 582 17.68 -0.59 7.97
N THR A 583 16.39 -0.71 7.64
CA THR A 583 15.31 -1.09 8.58
C THR A 583 14.04 -1.43 7.81
N ILE A 584 12.99 -1.87 8.52
CA ILE A 584 11.64 -2.07 7.98
C ILE A 584 10.69 -1.14 8.72
N ALA A 585 10.08 -0.23 7.96
CA ALA A 585 9.16 0.74 8.51
C ALA A 585 7.78 0.13 8.76
N ASP A 586 7.18 0.42 9.91
CA ASP A 586 5.81 -0.01 10.23
C ASP A 586 4.84 0.39 9.11
N LEU A 587 4.99 1.64 8.67
CA LEU A 587 4.30 2.21 7.51
C LEU A 587 5.31 3.04 6.73
N ALA A 588 5.32 2.94 5.41
CA ALA A 588 6.08 3.86 4.57
C ALA A 588 5.30 4.31 3.34
N TRP A 589 5.68 5.48 2.85
CA TRP A 589 5.36 5.96 1.53
C TRP A 589 6.69 6.18 0.79
N PRO A 590 7.21 5.17 0.09
CA PRO A 590 8.53 5.25 -0.54
C PRO A 590 8.60 6.30 -1.65
N ASP A 591 7.48 6.56 -2.32
CA ASP A 591 7.37 7.65 -3.30
C ASP A 591 6.90 8.97 -2.67
N GLY A 592 6.84 9.01 -1.33
CA GLY A 592 6.22 10.07 -0.54
C GLY A 592 4.70 9.92 -0.41
N VAL A 593 4.13 10.48 0.67
CA VAL A 593 2.68 10.50 0.90
C VAL A 593 1.94 11.15 -0.29
N GLN A 594 2.57 12.12 -0.94
CA GLN A 594 2.20 12.63 -2.25
C GLN A 594 3.23 12.15 -3.28
N LYS A 595 2.88 11.12 -4.06
CA LYS A 595 3.76 10.55 -5.09
C LYS A 595 4.35 11.64 -5.98
N GLY A 596 5.68 11.81 -5.91
CA GLY A 596 6.43 12.78 -6.71
C GLY A 596 6.32 14.25 -6.26
N TYR A 597 5.83 14.53 -5.05
CA TYR A 597 5.72 15.89 -4.51
C TYR A 597 6.19 16.02 -3.06
N SER A 598 5.95 15.00 -2.24
CA SER A 598 6.54 14.91 -0.90
C SER A 598 7.76 13.99 -0.93
N GLU A 599 8.70 14.22 -0.03
CA GLU A 599 9.79 13.28 0.23
C GLU A 599 9.22 11.93 0.71
N PRO A 600 9.96 10.82 0.50
CA PRO A 600 9.64 9.53 1.10
C PRO A 600 9.38 9.64 2.60
N VAL A 601 8.37 8.95 3.11
CA VAL A 601 7.99 9.04 4.53
C VAL A 601 8.00 7.67 5.16
N ALA A 602 8.54 7.56 6.37
CA ALA A 602 8.56 6.31 7.12
C ALA A 602 8.08 6.55 8.55
N LEU A 603 7.24 5.64 9.04
CA LEU A 603 6.89 5.52 10.44
C LEU A 603 7.66 4.35 11.04
N LEU A 604 8.42 4.62 12.09
CA LEU A 604 9.04 3.60 12.92
C LEU A 604 8.49 3.81 14.32
N LEU A 605 7.43 3.11 14.70
CA LEU A 605 6.81 3.34 16.01
C LEU A 605 7.74 3.00 17.16
N GLU A 606 8.74 2.21 16.89
CA GLU A 606 9.24 1.31 17.90
C GLU A 606 10.80 1.21 17.74
N GLU A 607 11.40 1.90 16.73
CA GLU A 607 12.86 2.07 16.49
C GLU A 607 13.45 3.27 17.23
N ASP A 608 14.77 3.24 17.44
CA ASP A 608 15.48 4.29 18.14
C ASP A 608 15.83 5.50 17.23
N LYS A 609 16.32 6.58 17.86
CA LYS A 609 16.70 7.80 17.14
C LYS A 609 17.85 7.57 16.15
N LYS A 610 18.70 6.57 16.39
CA LYS A 610 19.85 6.26 15.54
C LYS A 610 19.39 5.62 14.22
N GLN A 611 18.40 4.73 14.25
CA GLN A 611 17.76 4.20 13.04
C GLN A 611 16.95 5.26 12.30
N ALA A 612 16.34 6.20 13.01
CA ALA A 612 15.71 7.36 12.38
C ALA A 612 16.72 8.21 11.61
N ASP A 613 17.87 8.50 12.22
CA ASP A 613 18.94 9.30 11.59
C ASP A 613 19.51 8.63 10.34
N ILE A 614 19.69 7.30 10.36
CA ILE A 614 20.12 6.50 9.21
C ILE A 614 19.13 6.63 8.05
N LEU A 615 17.84 6.54 8.32
CA LEU A 615 16.80 6.66 7.30
C LEU A 615 16.64 8.08 6.75
N SER A 616 16.83 9.10 7.59
CA SER A 616 16.89 10.48 7.14
C SER A 616 18.07 10.72 6.19
N GLN A 617 19.21 10.04 6.39
CA GLN A 617 20.32 10.06 5.43
C GLN A 617 19.99 9.33 4.12
N ALA A 618 19.11 8.32 4.16
CA ALA A 618 18.57 7.63 2.99
C ALA A 618 17.44 8.40 2.28
N GLY A 619 17.15 9.64 2.70
CA GLY A 619 16.17 10.51 2.06
C GLY A 619 14.73 10.33 2.54
N TYR A 620 14.50 9.60 3.65
CA TYR A 620 13.18 9.46 4.26
C TYR A 620 12.94 10.50 5.36
N HIS A 621 11.76 11.11 5.34
CA HIS A 621 11.25 11.84 6.49
C HIS A 621 10.67 10.85 7.51
N VAL A 622 11.38 10.66 8.62
CA VAL A 622 11.07 9.61 9.60
C VAL A 622 10.25 10.14 10.77
N TYR A 623 9.26 9.36 11.19
CA TYR A 623 8.44 9.63 12.37
C TYR A 623 8.54 8.48 13.37
N LEU A 624 8.83 8.82 14.63
CA LEU A 624 8.98 7.85 15.72
C LEU A 624 7.70 7.67 16.56
N SER A 625 6.61 8.35 16.19
CA SER A 625 5.33 8.23 16.89
C SER A 625 4.16 8.47 15.95
N ILE A 626 3.04 7.79 16.23
CA ILE A 626 1.75 8.04 15.55
C ILE A 626 1.40 9.52 15.64
N LYS A 627 1.58 10.15 16.81
CA LYS A 627 1.22 11.55 17.02
C LYS A 627 2.00 12.50 16.11
N SER A 628 3.32 12.31 15.99
CA SER A 628 4.16 13.15 15.13
C SER A 628 3.86 12.92 13.65
N LEU A 629 3.64 11.66 13.25
CA LEU A 629 3.23 11.34 11.89
C LEU A 629 1.87 11.95 11.58
N LYS A 630 0.86 11.76 12.44
CA LYS A 630 -0.46 12.37 12.28
C LYS A 630 -0.35 13.88 12.18
N LYS A 631 0.53 14.56 12.93
CA LYS A 631 0.76 16.01 12.79
C LYS A 631 1.26 16.40 11.40
N TYR A 632 2.19 15.64 10.83
CA TYR A 632 2.68 15.88 9.47
C TYR A 632 1.64 15.53 8.40
N LEU A 633 0.98 14.39 8.54
CA LEU A 633 -0.13 14.00 7.68
C LEU A 633 -1.26 15.04 7.75
N ASN A 634 -1.49 15.63 8.92
CA ASN A 634 -2.36 16.78 9.18
C ASN A 634 -1.94 18.02 8.39
N GLN A 635 -0.65 18.33 8.31
CA GLN A 635 -0.14 19.43 7.48
C GLN A 635 -0.32 19.13 5.97
N ILE A 636 -0.16 17.88 5.56
CA ILE A 636 -0.44 17.41 4.19
C ILE A 636 -1.93 17.53 3.87
N ILE A 637 -2.81 17.24 4.83
CA ILE A 637 -4.24 17.47 4.65
C ILE A 637 -4.67 18.93 4.83
N GLY A 638 -3.76 19.84 5.17
CA GLY A 638 -4.05 21.26 5.35
C GLY A 638 -4.88 21.59 6.60
N THR A 639 -4.54 20.95 7.73
CA THR A 639 -5.04 21.30 9.09
C THR A 639 -4.03 22.12 9.89
#